data_AF-A0A8C8X783-F1
#
_entry.id   AF-A0A8C8X783-F1
#
_cell.length_a   1.000
_cell.length_b   1.000
_cell.length_c   1.000
_cell.angle_alpha   90.00
_cell.angle_beta   90.00
_cell.angle_gamma   90.00
#
_symmetry.space_group_name_H-M   'P 1'
#
loop_
_entity.id
_entity.type
_entity.pdbx_description
1 polymer ?
#
loop_
_entity_poly.entity_id
_entity_poly.type
_entity_poly.pdbx_seq_one_letter_code
_entity_poly.pdbx_strand_id
1 'polypeptide(L)'
;MIPFLPIFSLLLLVVVNSANANGHYDKILAHSRIRGRDQGPNVCALQQILGTKKKYFSTCRNWYQGAICGKKTTVLYECCPGYMRMEGMKGCPAVMPIDHVYGTLGIVGATTTQRYSDVSRLREEIEGKGSFTYFAPSNEAWDNLDSDIRRGLESNVNVELLNALHSHMVNNRMLTKDLKNGMIIPSMYNNLGLFINHYPNGVVTVNCARIIHGNQIATNGVVHVIDRVLTQIGTSIQDFIEAEDELSSFRAAAITSDILEALGRDGHFTLFAPTNEAFEKLPRGVLERIMGDKVASEALMKYHLLNTLQCSEAIMGGAVFETLEGNTIEIGCDGDSITVNGIKMVNKKDIVTNNGVIHLIDQVLIPDSAKQVIELAGNQQTTFTDLVAQLGLASALRPDGEYTLLAPVNNAFSDDTLSMDQRLLKLILQNHILKVKVGLNELYNGQKLETIGGKQLRVFVYRTAVCIENSCMVRGSKQGRNGAIHIFREIIKPAEKSLHEKLKQDKRFSIFLSLLEAADLKELLTQPGDWTLFVPTNDAFKGMTNEEKEILIRDKNALQNIILYHLTPGVFIGKGFEPGVTNILKTTQGSKIYLKGVNDTLLVNEVKSKESDIMTTNGVIHVVDKLLYPADTPVGNDQLLEILNKLIKYIQIKFVRGSTFKEIPMTVYSPEIKYTRISTGGGETEETLKKLLQEEVTKVTKFIEGGDGHLFEDEDIKRLLQGDTPVRKIHANKRVQGSRRRSREGRSQ
;
A
#
# COMPACT_ATOMS: atom_id res chain seq x y z
N MET A 1 29.74 -75.73 -7.95
CA MET A 1 28.72 -75.63 -9.00
C MET A 1 28.44 -74.16 -9.26
N ILE A 2 28.67 -73.75 -10.50
CA ILE A 2 28.46 -72.43 -11.13
C ILE A 2 26.93 -72.25 -11.40
N PRO A 3 26.31 -71.12 -11.87
CA PRO A 3 26.66 -69.67 -11.97
C PRO A 3 25.55 -68.69 -11.44
N PHE A 4 25.84 -67.37 -11.34
CA PHE A 4 25.30 -66.29 -12.23
C PHE A 4 25.64 -64.86 -11.70
N LEU A 5 26.27 -64.08 -12.58
CA LEU A 5 26.59 -62.63 -12.55
C LEU A 5 25.31 -61.76 -12.68
N PRO A 6 25.30 -60.38 -12.66
CA PRO A 6 26.43 -59.47 -12.98
C PRO A 6 26.55 -58.08 -12.25
N ILE A 7 27.76 -57.50 -12.38
CA ILE A 7 28.08 -56.07 -12.68
C ILE A 7 27.65 -54.98 -11.67
N PHE A 8 28.62 -54.50 -10.87
CA PHE A 8 28.62 -53.12 -10.35
C PHE A 8 30.07 -52.66 -10.05
N SER A 9 30.68 -51.93 -10.98
CA SER A 9 31.77 -50.96 -10.72
C SER A 9 32.34 -50.43 -12.04
N LEU A 10 31.98 -49.20 -12.42
CA LEU A 10 32.95 -48.11 -12.64
C LEU A 10 32.20 -46.81 -13.02
N LEU A 11 32.83 -45.68 -12.67
CA LEU A 11 32.44 -44.29 -12.94
C LEU A 11 31.34 -43.67 -12.07
N LEU A 12 31.68 -43.47 -10.80
CA LEU A 12 31.14 -42.38 -9.98
C LEU A 12 32.09 -41.17 -10.12
N LEU A 13 31.86 -40.30 -11.10
CA LEU A 13 32.55 -39.00 -11.23
C LEU A 13 31.67 -38.01 -12.00
N VAL A 14 30.49 -37.73 -11.45
CA VAL A 14 29.71 -36.53 -11.79
C VAL A 14 29.24 -35.92 -10.47
N VAL A 15 30.17 -35.29 -9.76
CA VAL A 15 29.88 -34.40 -8.63
C VAL A 15 29.79 -32.99 -9.20
N VAL A 16 28.56 -32.46 -9.21
CA VAL A 16 28.22 -31.04 -9.08
C VAL A 16 28.98 -30.10 -10.02
N ASN A 17 28.49 -29.97 -11.26
CA ASN A 17 28.84 -28.81 -12.06
C ASN A 17 28.08 -27.60 -11.50
N SER A 18 28.82 -26.63 -10.96
CA SER A 18 28.38 -25.39 -10.36
C SER A 18 27.34 -24.65 -11.22
N ALA A 19 26.09 -24.61 -10.76
CA ALA A 19 24.97 -23.90 -11.40
C ALA A 19 25.03 -22.36 -11.29
N ASN A 20 26.17 -21.76 -10.91
CA ASN A 20 26.29 -20.34 -10.62
C ASN A 20 27.12 -19.51 -11.63
N ALA A 21 27.53 -20.07 -12.77
CA ALA A 21 28.41 -19.37 -13.74
C ALA A 21 27.71 -18.76 -14.98
N ASN A 22 26.40 -18.97 -15.19
CA ASN A 22 25.71 -18.52 -16.41
C ASN A 22 24.93 -17.21 -16.21
N GLY A 23 25.18 -16.20 -17.04
CA GLY A 23 24.45 -14.91 -17.03
C GLY A 23 22.96 -15.06 -17.40
N HIS A 24 22.13 -14.03 -17.15
CA HIS A 24 20.69 -14.08 -17.48
C HIS A 24 20.45 -14.34 -18.97
N TYR A 25 21.26 -13.76 -19.87
CA TYR A 25 21.19 -14.05 -21.31
C TYR A 25 21.37 -15.55 -21.60
N ASP A 26 22.41 -16.19 -21.07
CA ASP A 26 22.71 -17.60 -21.30
C ASP A 26 21.60 -18.52 -20.78
N LYS A 27 21.02 -18.18 -19.62
CA LYS A 27 19.88 -18.93 -19.05
C LYS A 27 18.67 -18.90 -19.99
N ILE A 28 18.36 -17.73 -20.55
CA ILE A 28 17.22 -17.58 -21.47
C ILE A 28 17.50 -18.26 -22.81
N LEU A 29 18.72 -18.15 -23.32
CA LEU A 29 19.12 -18.84 -24.54
C LEU A 29 19.05 -20.37 -24.37
N ALA A 30 19.46 -20.89 -23.22
CA ALA A 30 19.33 -22.32 -22.90
C ALA A 30 17.85 -22.77 -22.90
N HIS A 31 16.95 -22.00 -22.30
CA HIS A 31 15.51 -22.28 -22.37
C HIS A 31 14.96 -22.21 -23.80
N SER A 32 15.42 -21.24 -24.60
CA SER A 32 15.05 -21.13 -26.02
C SER A 32 15.49 -22.36 -26.83
N ARG A 33 16.69 -22.89 -26.57
CA ARG A 33 17.18 -24.15 -27.16
C ARG A 33 16.31 -25.35 -26.79
N ILE A 34 15.92 -25.46 -25.52
CA ILE A 34 15.05 -26.54 -25.05
C ILE A 34 13.72 -26.51 -25.80
N ARG A 35 13.13 -25.32 -25.99
CA ARG A 35 11.87 -25.15 -26.73
C ARG A 35 11.99 -25.43 -28.23
N GLY A 36 13.16 -25.18 -28.82
CA GLY A 36 13.43 -25.41 -30.24
C GLY A 36 13.86 -26.85 -30.58
N ARG A 37 14.10 -27.70 -29.57
CA ARG A 37 14.70 -29.04 -29.73
C ARG A 37 13.99 -29.93 -30.75
N ASP A 38 12.66 -29.87 -30.80
CA ASP A 38 11.86 -30.73 -31.69
C ASP A 38 12.00 -30.35 -33.18
N GLN A 39 12.47 -29.13 -33.47
CA GLN A 39 12.71 -28.66 -34.84
C GLN A 39 14.08 -29.11 -35.39
N GLY A 40 14.95 -29.64 -34.52
CA GLY A 40 16.27 -30.16 -34.87
C GLY A 40 17.41 -29.61 -34.00
N PRO A 41 18.66 -30.05 -34.23
CA PRO A 41 19.81 -29.61 -33.45
C PRO A 41 20.06 -28.11 -33.59
N ASN A 42 20.47 -27.47 -32.49
CA ASN A 42 20.84 -26.05 -32.41
C ASN A 42 19.79 -25.06 -32.96
N VAL A 43 18.51 -25.42 -32.88
CA VAL A 43 17.39 -24.51 -33.17
C VAL A 43 16.97 -23.80 -31.89
N CYS A 44 16.76 -22.49 -31.99
CA CYS A 44 16.28 -21.64 -30.92
C CYS A 44 14.86 -21.18 -31.25
N ALA A 45 14.01 -21.14 -30.23
CA ALA A 45 12.66 -20.62 -30.36
C ALA A 45 12.62 -19.15 -29.90
N LEU A 46 12.14 -18.27 -30.77
CA LEU A 46 11.98 -16.83 -30.53
C LEU A 46 10.51 -16.44 -30.60
N GLN A 47 10.11 -15.43 -29.83
CA GLN A 47 8.80 -14.80 -29.99
C GLN A 47 8.95 -13.54 -30.83
N GLN A 48 8.17 -13.44 -31.91
CA GLN A 48 8.02 -12.23 -32.71
C GLN A 48 6.69 -11.56 -32.36
N ILE A 49 6.72 -10.25 -32.09
CA ILE A 49 5.50 -9.49 -31.85
C ILE A 49 4.74 -9.33 -33.18
N LEU A 50 3.47 -9.74 -33.22
CA LEU A 50 2.62 -9.63 -34.41
C LEU A 50 2.56 -8.19 -34.92
N GLY A 51 2.73 -8.01 -36.24
CA GLY A 51 2.74 -6.70 -36.89
C GLY A 51 4.09 -5.96 -36.80
N THR A 52 5.10 -6.53 -36.14
CA THR A 52 6.45 -5.93 -36.05
C THR A 52 7.53 -6.92 -36.51
N LYS A 53 8.74 -6.43 -36.75
CA LYS A 53 9.94 -7.26 -36.97
C LYS A 53 10.70 -7.59 -35.67
N LYS A 54 10.22 -7.16 -34.50
CA LYS A 54 10.91 -7.34 -33.22
C LYS A 54 10.81 -8.78 -32.75
N LYS A 55 11.97 -9.39 -32.51
CA LYS A 55 12.13 -10.79 -32.06
C LYS A 55 12.81 -10.81 -30.71
N TYR A 56 12.37 -11.69 -29.83
CA TYR A 56 12.91 -11.84 -28.48
C TYR A 56 13.17 -13.29 -28.12
N PHE A 57 14.32 -13.52 -27.48
CA PHE A 57 14.49 -14.67 -26.60
C PHE A 57 13.73 -14.37 -25.30
N SER A 58 12.56 -14.99 -25.13
CA SER A 58 11.65 -14.61 -24.06
C SER A 58 11.78 -15.49 -22.81
N THR A 59 11.51 -14.89 -21.66
CA THR A 59 11.39 -15.59 -20.38
C THR A 59 10.27 -16.63 -20.41
N CYS A 60 10.28 -17.60 -19.49
CA CYS A 60 9.18 -18.57 -19.37
C CYS A 60 7.83 -17.89 -19.13
N ARG A 61 7.79 -16.82 -18.32
CA ARG A 61 6.57 -16.06 -18.06
C ARG A 61 5.95 -15.51 -19.36
N ASN A 62 6.73 -14.80 -20.15
CA ASN A 62 6.25 -14.19 -21.41
C ASN A 62 5.91 -15.26 -22.46
N TRP A 63 6.67 -16.37 -22.48
CA TRP A 63 6.40 -17.50 -23.36
C TRP A 63 5.01 -18.11 -23.10
N TYR A 64 4.69 -18.42 -21.84
CA TYR A 64 3.38 -18.99 -21.50
C TYR A 64 2.23 -18.00 -21.62
N GLN A 65 2.49 -16.70 -21.45
CA GLN A 65 1.49 -15.67 -21.73
C GLN A 65 1.17 -15.51 -23.22
N GLY A 66 2.08 -15.92 -24.11
CA GLY A 66 1.89 -15.80 -25.57
C GLY A 66 1.81 -14.36 -26.07
N ALA A 67 2.26 -13.40 -25.26
CA ALA A 67 2.21 -11.98 -25.55
C ALA A 67 3.44 -11.25 -24.99
N ILE A 68 3.87 -10.19 -25.68
CA ILE A 68 4.91 -9.25 -25.24
C ILE A 68 4.33 -7.85 -25.48
N CYS A 69 4.44 -6.96 -24.49
CA CYS A 69 3.87 -5.61 -24.55
C CYS A 69 2.39 -5.59 -24.96
N GLY A 70 1.57 -6.47 -24.36
CA GLY A 70 0.13 -6.57 -24.66
C GLY A 70 -0.22 -7.09 -26.07
N LYS A 71 0.76 -7.31 -26.95
CA LYS A 71 0.56 -7.83 -28.30
C LYS A 71 0.82 -9.33 -28.34
N LYS A 72 -0.06 -10.06 -29.02
CA LYS A 72 0.14 -11.49 -29.29
C LYS A 72 1.43 -11.71 -30.08
N THR A 73 2.11 -12.81 -29.79
CA THR A 73 3.35 -13.18 -30.45
C THR A 73 3.19 -14.45 -31.27
N THR A 74 3.93 -14.56 -32.37
CA THR A 74 4.16 -15.83 -33.07
C THR A 74 5.49 -16.42 -32.63
N VAL A 75 5.55 -17.75 -32.62
CA VAL A 75 6.80 -18.46 -32.36
C VAL A 75 7.54 -18.66 -33.68
N LEU A 76 8.77 -18.20 -33.74
CA LEU A 76 9.72 -18.46 -34.83
C LEU A 76 10.79 -19.42 -34.37
N TYR A 77 11.23 -20.27 -35.29
CA TYR A 77 12.32 -21.22 -35.08
C TYR A 77 13.48 -20.89 -36.02
N GLU A 78 14.55 -20.37 -35.43
CA GLU A 78 15.75 -19.94 -36.14
C GLU A 78 16.97 -20.67 -35.59
N CYS A 79 18.08 -20.66 -36.33
CA CYS A 79 19.30 -21.20 -35.79
C CYS A 79 19.73 -20.39 -34.58
N CYS A 80 20.16 -21.08 -33.53
CA CYS A 80 20.78 -20.40 -32.40
C CYS A 80 22.03 -19.63 -32.85
N PRO A 81 22.42 -18.56 -32.14
CA PRO A 81 23.65 -17.84 -32.42
C PRO A 81 24.85 -18.80 -32.55
N GLY A 82 25.64 -18.65 -33.62
CA GLY A 82 26.76 -19.52 -33.97
C GLY A 82 26.45 -20.74 -34.88
N TYR A 83 25.19 -20.99 -35.26
CA TYR A 83 24.81 -22.17 -36.06
C TYR A 83 24.08 -21.80 -37.35
N MET A 84 24.13 -22.69 -38.35
CA MET A 84 23.47 -22.52 -39.64
C MET A 84 22.79 -23.82 -40.13
N ARG A 85 21.86 -23.65 -41.07
CA ARG A 85 21.19 -24.78 -41.74
C ARG A 85 22.09 -25.38 -42.81
N MET A 86 21.94 -26.68 -43.06
CA MET A 86 22.50 -27.33 -44.24
C MET A 86 21.38 -27.89 -45.10
N GLU A 87 21.57 -27.83 -46.41
CA GLU A 87 20.57 -28.32 -47.37
C GLU A 87 20.27 -29.81 -47.14
N GLY A 88 18.99 -30.16 -47.15
CA GLY A 88 18.52 -31.54 -46.90
C GLY A 88 18.57 -32.01 -45.44
N MET A 89 19.07 -31.22 -44.49
CA MET A 89 19.13 -31.58 -43.06
C MET A 89 18.12 -30.82 -42.21
N LYS A 90 17.58 -31.48 -41.17
CA LYS A 90 16.69 -30.84 -40.18
C LYS A 90 17.48 -30.01 -39.18
N GLY A 91 16.92 -28.87 -38.77
CA GLY A 91 17.50 -27.95 -37.79
C GLY A 91 18.73 -27.21 -38.31
N CYS A 92 19.70 -26.98 -37.42
CA CYS A 92 20.93 -26.22 -37.68
C CYS A 92 22.15 -27.06 -37.28
N PRO A 93 22.48 -28.11 -38.05
CA PRO A 93 23.53 -29.06 -37.68
C PRO A 93 24.95 -28.50 -37.87
N ALA A 94 25.12 -27.45 -38.66
CA ALA A 94 26.42 -26.84 -38.92
C ALA A 94 26.68 -25.64 -38.00
N VAL A 95 27.95 -25.47 -37.63
CA VAL A 95 28.44 -24.26 -36.97
C VAL A 95 28.75 -23.24 -38.06
N MET A 96 28.43 -21.97 -37.83
CA MET A 96 28.82 -20.91 -38.76
C MET A 96 30.35 -20.86 -38.88
N PRO A 97 30.90 -20.67 -40.09
CA PRO A 97 32.34 -20.53 -40.25
C PRO A 97 32.82 -19.34 -39.42
N ILE A 98 33.98 -19.51 -38.78
CA ILE A 98 34.66 -18.39 -38.15
C ILE A 98 35.44 -17.67 -39.23
N ASP A 99 35.29 -16.35 -39.26
CA ASP A 99 36.06 -15.45 -40.11
C ASP A 99 36.61 -14.32 -39.24
N HIS A 100 37.43 -13.43 -39.78
CA HIS A 100 37.76 -12.18 -39.11
C HIS A 100 36.49 -11.33 -38.88
N VAL A 101 36.59 -10.31 -38.02
CA VAL A 101 35.44 -9.48 -37.62
C VAL A 101 34.72 -8.90 -38.84
N TYR A 102 35.44 -8.41 -39.86
CA TYR A 102 34.83 -7.90 -41.10
C TYR A 102 33.98 -8.95 -41.86
N GLY A 103 34.48 -10.17 -42.03
CA GLY A 103 33.74 -11.24 -42.71
C GLY A 103 32.54 -11.70 -41.89
N THR A 104 32.72 -11.72 -40.56
CA THR A 104 31.65 -12.04 -39.60
C THR A 104 30.47 -11.07 -39.70
N LEU A 105 30.70 -9.78 -40.02
CA LEU A 105 29.60 -8.83 -40.27
C LEU A 105 28.65 -9.31 -41.39
N GLY A 106 29.21 -9.86 -42.47
CA GLY A 106 28.44 -10.43 -43.57
C GLY A 106 27.69 -11.70 -43.15
N ILE A 107 28.34 -12.57 -42.37
CA ILE A 107 27.75 -13.82 -41.84
C ILE A 107 26.51 -13.53 -40.97
N VAL A 108 26.57 -12.48 -40.15
CA VAL A 108 25.46 -12.08 -39.27
C VAL A 108 24.42 -11.19 -39.96
N GLY A 109 24.60 -10.90 -41.25
CA GLY A 109 23.69 -10.10 -42.05
C GLY A 109 23.77 -8.58 -41.84
N ALA A 110 24.79 -8.08 -41.12
CA ALA A 110 25.04 -6.65 -40.91
C ALA A 110 25.78 -6.03 -42.12
N THR A 111 25.24 -6.23 -43.33
CA THR A 111 25.87 -5.87 -44.60
C THR A 111 26.07 -4.37 -44.78
N THR A 112 25.17 -3.54 -44.25
CA THR A 112 25.35 -2.08 -44.27
C THR A 112 26.55 -1.66 -43.42
N THR A 113 26.68 -2.21 -42.21
CA THR A 113 27.85 -1.98 -41.33
C THR A 113 29.14 -2.50 -41.97
N GLN A 114 29.08 -3.64 -42.65
CA GLN A 114 30.20 -4.18 -43.40
C GLN A 114 30.65 -3.23 -44.52
N ARG A 115 29.72 -2.75 -45.35
CA ARG A 115 29.99 -1.76 -46.41
C ARG A 115 30.60 -0.47 -45.84
N TYR A 116 30.04 0.03 -44.74
CA TYR A 116 30.56 1.23 -44.08
C TYR A 116 31.97 1.03 -43.52
N SER A 117 32.29 -0.17 -43.02
CA SER A 117 33.64 -0.53 -42.58
C SER A 117 34.64 -0.56 -43.74
N ASP A 118 34.20 -0.97 -44.93
CA ASP A 118 35.02 -0.99 -46.16
C ASP A 118 35.34 0.43 -46.64
N VAL A 119 34.32 1.28 -46.82
CA VAL A 119 34.51 2.64 -47.36
C VAL A 119 35.20 3.61 -46.39
N SER A 120 35.20 3.32 -45.09
CA SER A 120 35.87 4.12 -44.05
C SER A 120 37.32 3.70 -43.78
N ARG A 121 37.84 2.68 -44.49
CA ARG A 121 39.16 2.05 -44.27
C ARG A 121 39.32 1.32 -42.94
N LEU A 122 38.24 1.13 -42.17
CA LEU A 122 38.24 0.31 -40.96
C LEU A 122 38.52 -1.16 -41.27
N ARG A 123 38.13 -1.63 -42.46
CA ARG A 123 38.26 -3.03 -42.88
C ARG A 123 39.66 -3.62 -42.62
N GLU A 124 40.72 -2.93 -43.02
CA GLU A 124 42.09 -3.45 -42.89
C GLU A 124 42.46 -3.73 -41.42
N GLU A 125 41.97 -2.90 -40.49
CA GLU A 125 42.17 -3.09 -39.05
C GLU A 125 41.43 -4.33 -38.53
N ILE A 126 40.16 -4.48 -38.89
CA ILE A 126 39.30 -5.58 -38.40
C ILE A 126 39.44 -6.89 -39.18
N GLU A 127 40.21 -6.92 -40.27
CA GLU A 127 40.77 -8.13 -40.90
C GLU A 127 42.13 -8.51 -40.28
N GLY A 128 42.86 -7.52 -39.77
CA GLY A 128 44.21 -7.65 -39.24
C GLY A 128 44.32 -8.31 -37.86
N LYS A 129 45.51 -8.16 -37.26
CA LYS A 129 45.81 -8.69 -35.93
C LYS A 129 45.14 -7.85 -34.85
N GLY A 130 44.55 -8.51 -33.85
CA GLY A 130 43.91 -7.84 -32.72
C GLY A 130 42.88 -8.74 -32.07
N SER A 131 42.17 -8.20 -31.09
CA SER A 131 41.03 -8.85 -30.46
C SER A 131 39.93 -7.82 -30.26
N PHE A 132 38.92 -7.79 -31.12
CA PHE A 132 37.90 -6.74 -31.11
C PHE A 132 36.54 -7.24 -30.61
N THR A 133 35.75 -6.33 -30.07
CA THR A 133 34.29 -6.49 -29.95
C THR A 133 33.63 -5.45 -30.83
N TYR A 134 32.75 -5.87 -31.73
CA TYR A 134 32.01 -4.97 -32.61
C TYR A 134 30.52 -5.04 -32.29
N PHE A 135 29.95 -3.95 -31.77
CA PHE A 135 28.51 -3.77 -31.64
C PHE A 135 27.93 -3.28 -32.98
N ALA A 136 27.74 -4.18 -33.93
CA ALA A 136 27.36 -3.86 -35.30
C ALA A 136 25.87 -3.50 -35.40
N PRO A 137 25.49 -2.29 -35.83
CA PRO A 137 24.09 -1.98 -36.10
C PRO A 137 23.54 -2.88 -37.21
N SER A 138 22.29 -3.31 -37.09
CA SER A 138 21.60 -4.04 -38.16
C SER A 138 21.35 -3.14 -39.37
N ASN A 139 20.94 -3.73 -40.50
CA ASN A 139 20.58 -2.95 -41.68
C ASN A 139 19.39 -2.02 -41.38
N GLU A 140 18.39 -2.53 -40.67
CA GLU A 140 17.24 -1.73 -40.21
C GLU A 140 17.65 -0.61 -39.26
N ALA A 141 18.67 -0.83 -38.42
CA ALA A 141 19.19 0.20 -37.53
C ALA A 141 19.73 1.41 -38.32
N TRP A 142 20.45 1.17 -39.42
CA TRP A 142 20.91 2.22 -40.32
C TRP A 142 19.79 2.87 -41.13
N ASP A 143 18.76 2.11 -41.50
CA ASP A 143 17.57 2.63 -42.20
C ASP A 143 16.70 3.52 -41.30
N ASN A 144 16.69 3.24 -40.00
CA ASN A 144 15.99 4.05 -39.00
C ASN A 144 16.81 5.23 -38.48
N LEU A 145 18.08 5.36 -38.87
CA LEU A 145 18.89 6.53 -38.51
C LEU A 145 18.35 7.76 -39.24
N ASP A 146 18.37 8.91 -38.55
CA ASP A 146 17.99 10.18 -39.15
C ASP A 146 18.72 10.43 -40.47
N SER A 147 17.98 10.92 -41.48
CA SER A 147 18.49 11.00 -42.84
C SER A 147 19.60 12.05 -43.00
N ASP A 148 19.58 13.12 -42.20
CA ASP A 148 20.62 14.14 -42.20
C ASP A 148 21.88 13.62 -41.52
N ILE A 149 21.73 12.93 -40.38
CA ILE A 149 22.86 12.28 -39.70
C ILE A 149 23.51 11.24 -40.63
N ARG A 150 22.70 10.38 -41.27
CA ARG A 150 23.21 9.35 -42.18
C ARG A 150 23.95 9.95 -43.37
N ARG A 151 23.39 10.98 -44.02
CA ARG A 151 24.06 11.70 -45.12
C ARG A 151 25.36 12.36 -44.65
N GLY A 152 25.36 12.96 -43.45
CA GLY A 152 26.56 13.54 -42.84
C GLY A 152 27.69 12.53 -42.72
N LEU A 153 27.40 11.34 -42.18
CA LEU A 153 28.37 10.24 -42.08
C LEU A 153 28.86 9.78 -43.45
N GLU A 154 27.96 9.61 -44.43
CA GLU A 154 28.32 9.18 -45.78
C GLU A 154 29.12 10.22 -46.56
N SER A 155 28.96 11.50 -46.26
CA SER A 155 29.71 12.59 -46.91
C SER A 155 31.17 12.68 -46.43
N ASN A 156 31.47 12.19 -45.23
CA ASN A 156 32.80 12.22 -44.64
C ASN A 156 33.21 10.84 -44.11
N VAL A 157 33.45 9.92 -45.04
CA VAL A 157 33.71 8.51 -44.72
C VAL A 157 35.04 8.28 -43.97
N ASN A 158 36.04 9.12 -44.20
CA ASN A 158 37.39 8.94 -43.65
C ASN A 158 37.51 9.42 -42.19
N VAL A 159 36.61 10.29 -41.74
CA VAL A 159 36.66 10.88 -40.39
C VAL A 159 35.38 10.56 -39.64
N GLU A 160 34.25 11.13 -40.04
CA GLU A 160 33.00 11.01 -39.26
C GLU A 160 32.48 9.57 -39.22
N LEU A 161 32.44 8.89 -40.38
CA LEU A 161 32.00 7.50 -40.42
C LEU A 161 32.98 6.58 -39.68
N LEU A 162 34.29 6.74 -39.90
CA LEU A 162 35.31 5.94 -39.21
C LEU A 162 35.19 6.10 -37.68
N ASN A 163 35.10 7.35 -37.21
CA ASN A 163 34.94 7.68 -35.79
C ASN A 163 33.65 7.08 -35.22
N ALA A 164 32.54 7.20 -35.95
CA ALA A 164 31.27 6.59 -35.55
C ALA A 164 31.39 5.07 -35.48
N LEU A 165 32.06 4.39 -36.41
CA LEU A 165 32.24 2.95 -36.34
C LEU A 165 33.17 2.52 -35.20
N HIS A 166 34.27 3.25 -34.95
CA HIS A 166 35.14 3.02 -33.80
C HIS A 166 34.42 3.23 -32.46
N SER A 167 33.44 4.13 -32.40
CA SER A 167 32.61 4.31 -31.20
C SER A 167 31.73 3.09 -30.90
N HIS A 168 31.51 2.19 -31.89
CA HIS A 168 30.80 0.92 -31.72
C HIS A 168 31.74 -0.26 -31.40
N MET A 169 33.03 0.01 -31.24
CA MET A 169 34.04 -1.03 -31.08
C MET A 169 34.78 -0.94 -29.75
N VAL A 170 35.25 -2.09 -29.28
CA VAL A 170 36.13 -2.22 -28.11
C VAL A 170 37.36 -3.04 -28.52
N ASN A 171 38.54 -2.66 -28.03
CA ASN A 171 39.82 -3.28 -28.35
C ASN A 171 40.12 -4.60 -27.60
N ASN A 172 39.08 -5.25 -27.06
CA ASN A 172 39.15 -6.56 -26.42
C ASN A 172 37.92 -7.38 -26.79
N ARG A 173 38.01 -8.72 -26.74
CA ARG A 173 36.87 -9.61 -26.98
C ARG A 173 36.02 -9.74 -25.71
N MET A 174 34.75 -9.35 -25.81
CA MET A 174 33.79 -9.34 -24.71
C MET A 174 32.50 -10.05 -25.14
N LEU A 175 32.17 -11.16 -24.48
CA LEU A 175 30.93 -11.90 -24.72
C LEU A 175 29.80 -11.30 -23.88
N THR A 176 28.54 -11.63 -24.19
CA THR A 176 27.38 -11.12 -23.42
C THR A 176 27.44 -11.46 -21.93
N LYS A 177 28.10 -12.56 -21.56
CA LYS A 177 28.35 -12.92 -20.15
C LYS A 177 29.33 -11.98 -19.44
N ASP A 178 30.21 -11.32 -20.20
CA ASP A 178 31.22 -10.36 -19.71
C ASP A 178 30.63 -8.94 -19.63
N LEU A 179 29.56 -8.67 -20.41
CA LEU A 179 28.79 -7.43 -20.41
C LEU A 179 27.89 -7.32 -19.18
N LYS A 180 28.47 -6.96 -18.03
CA LYS A 180 27.75 -6.82 -16.76
C LYS A 180 26.90 -5.54 -16.72
N ASN A 181 25.81 -5.60 -15.95
CA ASN A 181 24.93 -4.45 -15.75
C ASN A 181 25.66 -3.29 -15.07
N GLY A 182 25.52 -2.07 -15.62
CA GLY A 182 26.15 -0.85 -15.11
C GLY A 182 27.63 -0.70 -15.50
N MET A 183 28.16 -1.58 -16.36
CA MET A 183 29.54 -1.48 -16.82
C MET A 183 29.68 -0.36 -17.86
N ILE A 184 30.73 0.46 -17.73
CA ILE A 184 31.10 1.46 -18.73
C ILE A 184 32.40 0.99 -19.39
N ILE A 185 32.36 0.74 -20.71
CA ILE A 185 33.50 0.22 -21.46
C ILE A 185 34.04 1.33 -22.37
N PRO A 186 35.34 1.65 -22.36
CA PRO A 186 35.91 2.60 -23.31
C PRO A 186 35.83 2.03 -24.73
N SER A 187 35.21 2.77 -25.64
CA SER A 187 35.23 2.46 -27.07
C SER A 187 36.58 2.79 -27.69
N MET A 188 36.80 2.33 -28.93
CA MET A 188 38.00 2.63 -29.70
C MET A 188 38.06 4.07 -30.21
N TYR A 189 36.97 4.83 -30.10
CA TYR A 189 36.94 6.25 -30.46
C TYR A 189 37.06 7.14 -29.22
N ASN A 190 38.20 7.82 -29.06
CA ASN A 190 38.46 8.79 -28.00
C ASN A 190 38.13 8.29 -26.57
N ASN A 191 38.22 6.98 -26.33
CA ASN A 191 37.81 6.32 -25.09
C ASN A 191 36.37 6.64 -24.66
N LEU A 192 35.47 6.94 -25.60
CA LEU A 192 34.09 7.27 -25.32
C LEU A 192 33.41 6.09 -24.62
N GLY A 193 32.71 6.34 -23.50
CA GLY A 193 32.10 5.30 -22.69
C GLY A 193 30.89 4.64 -23.37
N LEU A 194 30.90 3.31 -23.42
CA LEU A 194 29.77 2.46 -23.81
C LEU A 194 29.09 1.92 -22.55
N PHE A 195 27.84 2.32 -22.36
CA PHE A 195 27.01 2.02 -21.20
C PHE A 195 26.30 0.69 -21.39
N ILE A 196 26.74 -0.31 -20.63
CA ILE A 196 26.21 -1.67 -20.71
C ILE A 196 25.16 -1.88 -19.62
N ASN A 197 23.98 -2.33 -20.02
CA ASN A 197 22.93 -2.74 -19.10
C ASN A 197 22.50 -4.18 -19.41
N HIS A 198 22.32 -4.97 -18.36
CA HIS A 198 22.02 -6.40 -18.49
C HIS A 198 20.89 -6.76 -17.52
N TYR A 199 19.71 -6.95 -18.08
CA TYR A 199 18.47 -7.02 -17.32
C TYR A 199 18.13 -8.46 -16.88
N PRO A 200 17.32 -8.65 -15.83
CA PRO A 200 16.96 -9.99 -15.33
C PRO A 200 16.21 -10.84 -16.36
N ASN A 201 15.53 -10.19 -17.31
CA ASN A 201 14.85 -10.82 -18.45
C ASN A 201 15.80 -11.15 -19.62
N GLY A 202 17.12 -11.08 -19.39
CA GLY A 202 18.19 -11.42 -20.32
C GLY A 202 18.36 -10.49 -21.51
N VAL A 203 17.61 -9.38 -21.57
CA VAL A 203 17.92 -8.30 -22.50
C VAL A 203 19.27 -7.69 -22.12
N VAL A 204 20.11 -7.44 -23.11
CA VAL A 204 21.38 -6.74 -22.96
C VAL A 204 21.36 -5.52 -23.86
N THR A 205 21.72 -4.36 -23.34
CA THR A 205 21.77 -3.12 -24.11
C THR A 205 23.12 -2.43 -23.99
N VAL A 206 23.49 -1.70 -25.06
CA VAL A 206 24.66 -0.84 -25.15
C VAL A 206 24.16 0.55 -25.54
N ASN A 207 24.33 1.56 -24.67
CA ASN A 207 23.70 2.88 -24.82
C ASN A 207 22.20 2.76 -25.19
N CYS A 208 21.47 1.87 -24.50
CA CYS A 208 20.08 1.51 -24.77
C CYS A 208 19.76 0.89 -26.15
N ALA A 209 20.73 0.62 -27.01
CA ALA A 209 20.55 -0.26 -28.15
C ALA A 209 20.61 -1.72 -27.71
N ARG A 210 19.58 -2.50 -28.01
CA ARG A 210 19.46 -3.91 -27.63
C ARG A 210 20.30 -4.79 -28.55
N ILE A 211 21.02 -5.74 -27.95
CA ILE A 211 21.68 -6.81 -28.69
C ILE A 211 20.61 -7.80 -29.20
N ILE A 212 20.44 -7.86 -30.52
CA ILE A 212 19.54 -8.80 -31.21
C ILE A 212 20.20 -10.18 -31.31
N HIS A 213 21.44 -10.21 -31.82
CA HIS A 213 22.23 -11.42 -32.01
C HIS A 213 23.60 -11.24 -31.36
N GLY A 214 23.80 -11.88 -30.20
CA GLY A 214 25.06 -11.80 -29.47
C GLY A 214 26.00 -12.98 -29.75
N ASN A 215 27.26 -12.80 -29.38
CA ASN A 215 28.29 -13.84 -29.29
C ASN A 215 28.68 -14.50 -30.63
N GLN A 216 28.74 -13.73 -31.71
CA GLN A 216 29.18 -14.26 -33.01
C GLN A 216 30.71 -14.21 -33.06
N ILE A 217 31.35 -15.37 -32.87
CA ILE A 217 32.79 -15.46 -32.69
C ILE A 217 33.52 -15.26 -34.02
N ALA A 218 34.50 -14.37 -34.00
CA ALA A 218 35.42 -14.13 -35.09
C ALA A 218 36.84 -14.64 -34.73
N THR A 219 37.71 -14.82 -35.72
CA THR A 219 39.11 -15.25 -35.53
C THR A 219 39.91 -14.24 -34.71
N ASN A 220 39.60 -12.95 -34.86
CA ASN A 220 40.23 -11.82 -34.18
C ASN A 220 39.22 -11.02 -33.33
N GLY A 221 38.12 -11.63 -32.86
CA GLY A 221 37.15 -10.90 -32.04
C GLY A 221 35.78 -11.55 -31.83
N VAL A 222 34.77 -10.71 -31.64
CA VAL A 222 33.35 -11.07 -31.54
C VAL A 222 32.47 -9.95 -32.10
N VAL A 223 31.38 -10.33 -32.75
CA VAL A 223 30.34 -9.42 -33.25
C VAL A 223 29.06 -9.61 -32.45
N HIS A 224 28.43 -8.49 -32.07
CA HIS A 224 27.09 -8.42 -31.51
C HIS A 224 26.24 -7.51 -32.39
N VAL A 225 25.15 -8.02 -32.96
CA VAL A 225 24.23 -7.20 -33.76
C VAL A 225 23.31 -6.43 -32.84
N ILE A 226 23.25 -5.11 -32.98
CA ILE A 226 22.41 -4.20 -32.19
C ILE A 226 21.29 -3.59 -33.05
N ASP A 227 20.18 -3.19 -32.41
CA ASP A 227 18.98 -2.71 -33.09
C ASP A 227 18.96 -1.21 -33.42
N ARG A 228 20.01 -0.46 -33.05
CA ARG A 228 20.15 0.98 -33.29
C ARG A 228 21.59 1.34 -33.58
N VAL A 229 21.82 2.40 -34.35
CA VAL A 229 23.14 3.03 -34.45
C VAL A 229 23.38 3.83 -33.16
N LEU A 230 24.52 3.61 -32.52
CA LEU A 230 24.93 4.34 -31.33
C LEU A 230 25.30 5.77 -31.72
N THR A 231 24.77 6.74 -30.98
CA THR A 231 25.11 8.15 -31.13
C THR A 231 25.99 8.60 -29.96
N GLN A 232 26.53 9.82 -30.07
CA GLN A 232 27.14 10.47 -28.92
C GLN A 232 26.09 10.62 -27.81
N ILE A 233 26.48 10.29 -26.59
CA ILE A 233 25.64 10.42 -25.40
C ILE A 233 25.67 11.86 -24.90
N GLY A 234 24.60 12.31 -24.24
CA GLY A 234 24.58 13.60 -23.58
C GLY A 234 25.53 13.64 -22.37
N THR A 235 26.01 14.83 -22.02
CA THR A 235 26.94 15.04 -20.90
C THR A 235 26.34 14.58 -19.57
N SER A 236 25.13 15.03 -19.23
CA SER A 236 24.39 14.56 -18.05
C SER A 236 22.89 14.81 -18.26
N ILE A 237 22.07 14.26 -17.36
CA ILE A 237 20.63 14.56 -17.33
C ILE A 237 20.40 16.06 -17.11
N GLN A 238 21.14 16.69 -16.20
CA GLN A 238 21.07 18.13 -15.96
C GLN A 238 21.35 18.93 -17.24
N ASP A 239 22.47 18.65 -17.93
CA ASP A 239 22.87 19.40 -19.12
C ASP A 239 21.81 19.28 -20.24
N PHE A 240 21.20 18.10 -20.37
CA PHE A 240 20.11 17.90 -21.32
C PHE A 240 18.88 18.75 -20.98
N ILE A 241 18.46 18.80 -19.71
CA ILE A 241 17.35 19.63 -19.25
C ILE A 241 17.63 21.13 -19.48
N GLU A 242 18.88 21.55 -19.32
CA GLU A 242 19.27 22.96 -19.52
C GLU A 242 19.31 23.38 -20.99
N ALA A 243 19.57 22.45 -21.90
CA ALA A 243 19.67 22.67 -23.34
C ALA A 243 18.35 22.48 -24.10
N GLU A 244 17.40 21.70 -23.58
CA GLU A 244 16.16 21.34 -24.27
C GLU A 244 15.02 22.32 -23.96
N ASP A 245 14.57 23.08 -24.98
CA ASP A 245 13.54 24.11 -24.82
C ASP A 245 12.17 23.53 -24.38
N GLU A 246 11.85 22.31 -24.84
CA GLU A 246 10.64 21.58 -24.45
C GLU A 246 10.57 21.23 -22.96
N LEU A 247 11.69 21.37 -22.23
CA LEU A 247 11.80 21.07 -20.80
C LEU A 247 11.93 22.32 -19.91
N SER A 248 11.75 23.53 -20.45
CA SER A 248 11.90 24.77 -19.69
C SER A 248 11.03 24.86 -18.42
N SER A 249 9.80 24.34 -18.44
CA SER A 249 8.93 24.26 -17.25
C SER A 249 9.47 23.29 -16.20
N PHE A 250 9.94 22.13 -16.64
CA PHE A 250 10.56 21.14 -15.75
C PHE A 250 11.86 21.67 -15.15
N ARG A 251 12.69 22.35 -15.95
CA ARG A 251 13.92 23.02 -15.50
C ARG A 251 13.62 24.02 -14.39
N ALA A 252 12.63 24.89 -14.58
CA ALA A 252 12.24 25.88 -13.57
C ALA A 252 11.78 25.22 -12.26
N ALA A 253 11.00 24.14 -12.36
CA ALA A 253 10.57 23.35 -11.20
C ALA A 253 11.76 22.66 -10.50
N ALA A 254 12.69 22.10 -11.27
CA ALA A 254 13.88 21.43 -10.74
C ALA A 254 14.82 22.39 -10.01
N ILE A 255 14.98 23.63 -10.51
CA ILE A 255 15.72 24.69 -9.82
C ILE A 255 15.03 25.08 -8.51
N THR A 256 13.71 25.27 -8.54
CA THR A 256 12.92 25.66 -7.36
C THR A 256 12.98 24.59 -6.25
N SER A 257 12.99 23.32 -6.64
CA SER A 257 13.04 22.18 -5.72
C SER A 257 14.46 21.77 -5.30
N ASP A 258 15.51 22.45 -5.78
CA ASP A 258 16.92 22.16 -5.45
C ASP A 258 17.35 20.71 -5.80
N ILE A 259 16.77 20.16 -6.88
CA ILE A 259 17.07 18.80 -7.37
C ILE A 259 17.89 18.79 -8.65
N LEU A 260 17.98 19.91 -9.37
CA LEU A 260 18.68 19.98 -10.65
C LEU A 260 20.15 19.59 -10.52
N GLU A 261 20.85 20.05 -9.48
CA GLU A 261 22.27 19.70 -9.24
C GLU A 261 22.45 18.19 -9.01
N ALA A 262 21.50 17.53 -8.35
CA ALA A 262 21.56 16.08 -8.15
C ALA A 262 21.47 15.31 -9.48
N LEU A 263 20.86 15.89 -10.51
CA LEU A 263 20.77 15.33 -11.86
C LEU A 263 22.03 15.55 -12.70
N GLY A 264 23.00 16.34 -12.23
CA GLY A 264 24.33 16.48 -12.84
C GLY A 264 25.38 15.55 -12.23
N ARG A 265 25.10 14.94 -11.08
CA ARG A 265 26.03 14.04 -10.39
C ARG A 265 26.10 12.67 -11.05
N ASP A 266 27.23 11.99 -10.87
CA ASP A 266 27.42 10.61 -11.32
C ASP A 266 26.35 9.68 -10.73
N GLY A 267 25.84 8.78 -11.56
CA GLY A 267 24.77 7.86 -11.19
C GLY A 267 24.24 7.06 -12.37
N HIS A 268 23.17 6.31 -12.12
CA HIS A 268 22.47 5.51 -13.14
C HIS A 268 20.96 5.70 -12.99
N PHE A 269 20.49 6.87 -13.40
CA PHE A 269 19.10 7.27 -13.23
C PHE A 269 18.24 6.93 -14.45
N THR A 270 16.93 6.84 -14.22
CA THR A 270 15.93 7.00 -15.28
C THR A 270 15.09 8.20 -14.93
N LEU A 271 15.06 9.21 -15.81
CA LEU A 271 14.18 10.35 -15.69
C LEU A 271 13.02 10.22 -16.68
N PHE A 272 11.80 10.26 -16.18
CA PHE A 272 10.62 10.52 -17.00
C PHE A 272 10.40 12.03 -17.03
N ALA A 273 10.91 12.73 -18.04
CA ALA A 273 10.91 14.19 -18.08
C ALA A 273 9.59 14.73 -18.69
N PRO A 274 8.73 15.41 -17.92
CA PRO A 274 7.52 16.01 -18.45
C PRO A 274 7.83 17.23 -19.32
N THR A 275 7.26 17.26 -20.53
CA THR A 275 7.39 18.40 -21.44
C THR A 275 6.57 19.61 -20.96
N ASN A 276 6.80 20.79 -21.55
CA ASN A 276 5.97 21.98 -21.29
C ASN A 276 4.47 21.69 -21.50
N GLU A 277 4.11 20.96 -22.56
CA GLU A 277 2.72 20.54 -22.81
C GLU A 277 2.14 19.69 -21.67
N ALA A 278 2.97 18.88 -21.01
CA ALA A 278 2.55 18.09 -19.86
C ALA A 278 2.15 18.98 -18.67
N PHE A 279 2.90 20.07 -18.43
CA PHE A 279 2.57 21.06 -17.39
C PHE A 279 1.35 21.89 -17.76
N GLU A 280 1.15 22.23 -19.04
CA GLU A 280 -0.03 22.96 -19.51
C GLU A 280 -1.34 22.18 -19.34
N LYS A 281 -1.28 20.84 -19.36
CA LYS A 281 -2.43 19.97 -19.08
C LYS A 281 -2.87 19.98 -17.61
N LEU A 282 -2.07 20.53 -16.70
CA LEU A 282 -2.44 20.59 -15.29
C LEU A 282 -3.60 21.57 -15.04
N PRO A 283 -4.53 21.25 -14.12
CA PRO A 283 -5.57 22.21 -13.76
C PRO A 283 -4.99 23.51 -13.21
N ARG A 284 -5.68 24.63 -13.48
CA ARG A 284 -5.24 25.97 -13.07
C ARG A 284 -5.01 26.02 -11.56
N GLY A 285 -3.86 26.55 -11.15
CA GLY A 285 -3.47 26.71 -9.74
C GLY A 285 -2.85 25.49 -9.08
N VAL A 286 -2.93 24.28 -9.69
CA VAL A 286 -2.29 23.07 -9.13
C VAL A 286 -0.77 23.20 -9.14
N LEU A 287 -0.20 23.62 -10.27
CA LEU A 287 1.25 23.79 -10.39
C LEU A 287 1.77 24.85 -9.42
N GLU A 288 1.12 26.02 -9.37
CA GLU A 288 1.47 27.12 -8.46
C GLU A 288 1.43 26.66 -6.99
N ARG A 289 0.38 25.92 -6.60
CA ARG A 289 0.26 25.34 -5.26
C ARG A 289 1.39 24.37 -4.94
N ILE A 290 1.74 23.48 -5.86
CA ILE A 290 2.80 22.49 -5.63
C ILE A 290 4.16 23.19 -5.57
N MET A 291 4.45 24.12 -6.48
CA MET A 291 5.71 24.86 -6.51
C MET A 291 5.87 25.81 -5.31
N GLY A 292 4.77 26.33 -4.76
CA GLY A 292 4.77 27.14 -3.55
C GLY A 292 5.04 26.36 -2.26
N ASP A 293 5.02 25.03 -2.30
CA ASP A 293 5.28 24.14 -1.17
C ASP A 293 6.50 23.26 -1.45
N LYS A 294 7.63 23.58 -0.82
CA LYS A 294 8.91 22.88 -1.03
C LYS A 294 8.81 21.36 -0.90
N VAL A 295 7.99 20.86 0.04
CA VAL A 295 7.86 19.40 0.24
C VAL A 295 7.08 18.77 -0.92
N ALA A 296 6.03 19.44 -1.38
CA ALA A 296 5.24 18.96 -2.51
C ALA A 296 6.03 19.05 -3.83
N SER A 297 6.80 20.13 -4.04
CA SER A 297 7.62 20.31 -5.23
C SER A 297 8.78 19.32 -5.29
N GLU A 298 9.45 19.05 -4.15
CA GLU A 298 10.51 18.04 -4.06
C GLU A 298 9.97 16.63 -4.32
N ALA A 299 8.83 16.28 -3.70
CA ALA A 299 8.16 15.00 -3.94
C ALA A 299 7.77 14.84 -5.42
N LEU A 300 7.18 15.88 -6.03
CA LEU A 300 6.83 15.87 -7.45
C LEU A 300 8.04 15.55 -8.32
N MET A 301 9.18 16.20 -8.08
CA MET A 301 10.39 16.01 -8.88
C MET A 301 10.96 14.60 -8.70
N LYS A 302 11.08 14.14 -7.45
CA LYS A 302 11.60 12.80 -7.13
C LYS A 302 10.72 11.67 -7.67
N TYR A 303 9.42 11.90 -7.84
CA TYR A 303 8.50 10.90 -8.38
C TYR A 303 8.70 10.61 -9.88
N HIS A 304 9.39 11.51 -10.60
CA HIS A 304 9.76 11.30 -12.01
C HIS A 304 11.09 10.55 -12.18
N LEU A 305 11.79 10.23 -11.08
CA LEU A 305 13.15 9.69 -11.09
C LEU A 305 13.18 8.27 -10.53
N LEU A 306 13.86 7.37 -11.22
CA LEU A 306 14.26 6.07 -10.69
C LEU A 306 15.75 6.04 -10.40
N ASN A 307 16.13 5.28 -9.38
CA ASN A 307 17.54 5.03 -9.04
C ASN A 307 18.20 3.91 -9.87
N THR A 308 17.57 3.49 -10.97
CA THR A 308 18.11 2.47 -11.88
C THR A 308 17.88 2.89 -13.33
N LEU A 309 18.80 2.54 -14.22
CA LEU A 309 18.70 2.83 -15.64
C LEU A 309 17.80 1.78 -16.32
N GLN A 310 16.71 2.24 -16.91
CA GLN A 310 15.69 1.42 -17.57
C GLN A 310 15.54 1.87 -19.03
N CYS A 311 16.22 1.17 -19.93
CA CYS A 311 16.06 1.35 -21.37
C CYS A 311 14.71 0.81 -21.84
N SER A 312 14.12 1.42 -22.86
CA SER A 312 12.78 1.05 -23.34
C SER A 312 12.71 -0.40 -23.84
N GLU A 313 13.75 -0.88 -24.53
CA GLU A 313 13.85 -2.26 -25.04
C GLU A 313 14.00 -3.33 -23.95
N ALA A 314 14.27 -2.93 -22.70
CA ALA A 314 14.26 -3.84 -21.56
C ALA A 314 12.84 -4.12 -21.04
N ILE A 315 11.86 -3.27 -21.37
CA ILE A 315 10.49 -3.39 -20.88
C ILE A 315 9.71 -4.31 -21.84
N MET A 316 9.40 -5.53 -21.37
CA MET A 316 8.67 -6.54 -22.15
C MET A 316 7.23 -6.77 -21.64
N GLY A 317 6.87 -6.13 -20.53
CA GLY A 317 5.57 -6.24 -19.84
C GLY A 317 5.57 -5.36 -18.58
N GLY A 318 4.42 -5.31 -17.90
CA GLY A 318 4.25 -4.49 -16.69
C GLY A 318 5.15 -4.93 -15.53
N ALA A 319 5.90 -3.98 -14.98
CA ALA A 319 6.73 -4.13 -13.79
C ALA A 319 6.63 -2.87 -12.92
N VAL A 320 6.77 -3.06 -11.61
CA VAL A 320 6.65 -1.99 -10.61
C VAL A 320 8.04 -1.53 -10.21
N PHE A 321 8.27 -0.21 -10.22
CA PHE A 321 9.54 0.41 -9.88
C PHE A 321 9.34 1.47 -8.79
N GLU A 322 10.20 1.46 -7.79
CA GLU A 322 10.23 2.50 -6.76
C GLU A 322 10.91 3.76 -7.31
N THR A 323 10.24 4.90 -7.14
CA THR A 323 10.78 6.22 -7.49
C THR A 323 11.64 6.77 -6.36
N LEU A 324 12.42 7.84 -6.62
CA LEU A 324 13.16 8.51 -5.55
C LEU A 324 12.26 9.19 -4.51
N GLU A 325 10.96 9.34 -4.78
CA GLU A 325 9.99 9.85 -3.81
C GLU A 325 9.56 8.76 -2.80
N GLY A 326 9.75 7.47 -3.16
CA GLY A 326 9.45 6.30 -2.33
C GLY A 326 8.19 5.55 -2.77
N ASN A 327 7.22 6.22 -3.40
CA ASN A 327 6.10 5.52 -4.04
C ASN A 327 6.54 4.85 -5.35
N THR A 328 5.77 3.83 -5.74
CA THR A 328 6.06 3.04 -6.93
C THR A 328 5.25 3.47 -8.15
N ILE A 329 5.85 3.43 -9.34
CA ILE A 329 5.17 3.53 -10.63
C ILE A 329 5.18 2.19 -11.36
N GLU A 330 4.12 1.88 -12.10
CA GLU A 330 4.10 0.74 -13.00
C GLU A 330 4.61 1.16 -14.38
N ILE A 331 5.68 0.54 -14.85
CA ILE A 331 6.23 0.76 -16.19
C ILE A 331 5.93 -0.49 -17.02
N GLY A 332 5.31 -0.28 -18.17
CA GLY A 332 4.95 -1.33 -19.10
C GLY A 332 5.13 -0.90 -20.54
N CYS A 333 4.49 -1.64 -21.43
CA CYS A 333 4.51 -1.35 -22.86
C CYS A 333 3.23 -1.89 -23.51
N ASP A 334 2.75 -1.18 -24.54
CA ASP A 334 1.70 -1.63 -25.46
C ASP A 334 2.18 -1.45 -26.91
N GLY A 335 2.62 -2.55 -27.52
CA GLY A 335 3.38 -2.50 -28.77
C GLY A 335 4.73 -1.81 -28.56
N ASP A 336 5.03 -0.79 -29.36
CA ASP A 336 6.28 -0.03 -29.29
C ASP A 336 6.25 1.17 -28.33
N SER A 337 5.06 1.49 -27.79
CA SER A 337 4.86 2.57 -26.84
C SER A 337 5.11 2.09 -25.41
N ILE A 338 5.94 2.81 -24.66
CA ILE A 338 6.09 2.62 -23.21
C ILE A 338 4.87 3.19 -22.51
N THR A 339 4.40 2.50 -21.49
CA THR A 339 3.32 2.94 -20.62
C THR A 339 3.84 3.23 -19.22
N VAL A 340 3.33 4.30 -18.61
CA VAL A 340 3.55 4.63 -17.19
C VAL A 340 2.19 4.65 -16.52
N ASN A 341 2.01 3.84 -15.47
CA ASN A 341 0.73 3.58 -14.80
C ASN A 341 -0.40 3.20 -15.79
N GLY A 342 -0.06 2.44 -16.83
CA GLY A 342 -0.98 2.00 -17.87
C GLY A 342 -1.29 3.03 -18.97
N ILE A 343 -0.74 4.25 -18.88
CA ILE A 343 -0.99 5.35 -19.83
C ILE A 343 0.18 5.45 -20.83
N LYS A 344 -0.13 5.56 -22.13
CA LYS A 344 0.85 5.74 -23.21
C LYS A 344 1.33 7.20 -23.30
N MET A 345 2.11 7.63 -22.32
CA MET A 345 2.55 9.02 -22.21
C MET A 345 3.95 9.30 -22.75
N VAL A 346 4.76 8.26 -22.98
CA VAL A 346 6.14 8.44 -23.44
C VAL A 346 6.16 8.76 -24.94
N ASN A 347 6.60 9.97 -25.32
CA ASN A 347 6.63 10.42 -26.72
C ASN A 347 8.04 10.30 -27.35
N LYS A 348 9.11 10.51 -26.59
CA LYS A 348 10.51 10.31 -27.00
C LYS A 348 11.22 9.48 -25.94
N LYS A 349 11.91 8.42 -26.36
CA LYS A 349 12.50 7.41 -25.47
C LYS A 349 13.98 7.22 -25.72
N ASP A 350 14.68 6.70 -24.71
CA ASP A 350 16.09 6.33 -24.76
C ASP A 350 17.03 7.48 -25.14
N ILE A 351 16.84 8.65 -24.52
CA ILE A 351 17.82 9.75 -24.59
C ILE A 351 18.91 9.44 -23.56
N VAL A 352 20.05 8.95 -24.02
CA VAL A 352 21.13 8.45 -23.16
C VAL A 352 22.09 9.58 -22.80
N THR A 353 22.45 9.64 -21.52
CA THR A 353 23.42 10.59 -20.93
C THR A 353 24.45 9.83 -20.08
N ASN A 354 25.54 10.48 -19.69
CA ASN A 354 26.60 9.86 -18.89
C ASN A 354 26.13 9.32 -17.52
N ASN A 355 25.06 9.87 -16.95
CA ASN A 355 24.55 9.48 -15.64
C ASN A 355 23.12 8.89 -15.67
N GLY A 356 22.60 8.55 -16.85
CA GLY A 356 21.29 7.89 -16.95
C GLY A 356 20.60 7.99 -18.30
N VAL A 357 19.31 7.65 -18.30
CA VAL A 357 18.44 7.71 -19.48
C VAL A 357 17.23 8.60 -19.22
N ILE A 358 16.84 9.37 -20.23
CA ILE A 358 15.66 10.23 -20.20
C ILE A 358 14.60 9.69 -21.16
N HIS A 359 13.36 9.65 -20.70
CA HIS A 359 12.15 9.41 -21.50
C HIS A 359 11.24 10.63 -21.36
N LEU A 360 10.95 11.32 -22.45
CA LEU A 360 10.02 12.45 -22.43
C LEU A 360 8.59 11.95 -22.30
N ILE A 361 7.81 12.58 -21.42
CA ILE A 361 6.41 12.23 -21.15
C ILE A 361 5.48 13.42 -21.38
N ASP A 362 4.26 13.14 -21.83
CA ASP A 362 3.23 14.14 -22.15
C ASP A 362 2.27 14.45 -21.00
N GLN A 363 2.49 13.88 -19.80
CA GLN A 363 1.73 14.12 -18.58
C GLN A 363 2.65 14.21 -17.37
N VAL A 364 2.35 15.11 -16.43
CA VAL A 364 3.10 15.22 -15.17
C VAL A 364 2.66 14.10 -14.21
N LEU A 365 3.61 13.35 -13.67
CA LEU A 365 3.38 12.35 -12.63
C LEU A 365 3.27 13.05 -11.27
N ILE A 366 2.05 13.22 -10.76
CA ILE A 366 1.82 13.81 -9.44
C ILE A 366 1.72 12.70 -8.39
N PRO A 367 2.68 12.58 -7.43
CA PRO A 367 2.57 11.62 -6.34
C PRO A 367 1.44 12.00 -5.40
N ASP A 368 0.90 11.02 -4.67
CA ASP A 368 -0.17 11.26 -3.70
C ASP A 368 0.30 12.26 -2.61
N SER A 369 1.57 12.22 -2.20
CA SER A 369 2.19 13.15 -1.24
C SER A 369 2.18 14.63 -1.65
N ALA A 370 1.99 14.96 -2.93
CA ALA A 370 1.86 16.32 -3.45
C ALA A 370 0.39 16.74 -3.71
N LYS A 371 -0.55 15.80 -3.61
CA LYS A 371 -1.97 16.04 -3.83
C LYS A 371 -2.66 16.59 -2.58
N GLN A 372 -3.66 17.43 -2.78
CA GLN A 372 -4.60 17.80 -1.72
C GLN A 372 -5.46 16.60 -1.35
N VAL A 373 -6.01 16.60 -0.14
CA VAL A 373 -6.80 15.47 0.38
C VAL A 373 -7.96 15.05 -0.56
N ILE A 374 -8.63 16.01 -1.22
CA ILE A 374 -9.74 15.71 -2.14
C ILE A 374 -9.26 15.10 -3.47
N GLU A 375 -8.04 15.42 -3.90
CA GLU A 375 -7.42 14.92 -5.14
C GLU A 375 -6.93 13.46 -4.98
N LEU A 376 -6.88 12.92 -3.75
CA LEU A 376 -6.50 11.52 -3.49
C LEU A 376 -7.60 10.52 -3.89
N ALA A 377 -8.85 10.99 -3.97
CA ALA A 377 -10.00 10.19 -4.32
C ALA A 377 -9.84 9.54 -5.71
N GLY A 378 -10.26 8.29 -5.84
CA GLY A 378 -10.23 7.56 -7.10
C GLY A 378 -11.62 7.42 -7.73
N ASN A 379 -11.69 6.60 -8.79
CA ASN A 379 -12.92 6.38 -9.57
C ASN A 379 -14.09 5.81 -8.74
N GLN A 380 -13.81 5.18 -7.60
CA GLN A 380 -14.83 4.59 -6.72
C GLN A 380 -15.37 5.59 -5.68
N GLN A 381 -14.88 6.83 -5.65
CA GLN A 381 -15.27 7.87 -4.71
C GLN A 381 -15.81 9.13 -5.42
N THR A 382 -16.02 9.07 -6.74
CA THR A 382 -16.46 10.22 -7.55
C THR A 382 -17.77 10.80 -7.03
N THR A 383 -18.75 9.96 -6.69
CA THR A 383 -20.03 10.41 -6.13
C THR A 383 -19.83 11.18 -4.82
N PHE A 384 -18.94 10.69 -3.95
CA PHE A 384 -18.63 11.37 -2.69
C PHE A 384 -17.96 12.74 -2.93
N THR A 385 -16.93 12.80 -3.78
CA THR A 385 -16.23 14.07 -4.05
C THR A 385 -17.11 15.09 -4.74
N ASP A 386 -17.97 14.66 -5.65
CA ASP A 386 -18.90 15.54 -6.36
C ASP A 386 -19.92 16.14 -5.39
N LEU A 387 -20.47 15.35 -4.46
CA LEU A 387 -21.39 15.85 -3.44
C LEU A 387 -20.70 16.81 -2.45
N VAL A 388 -19.46 16.52 -2.03
CA VAL A 388 -18.66 17.42 -1.19
C VAL A 388 -18.42 18.77 -1.88
N ALA A 389 -18.15 18.75 -3.19
CA ALA A 389 -18.00 19.96 -3.99
C ALA A 389 -19.33 20.72 -4.15
N GLN A 390 -20.40 20.05 -4.60
CA GLN A 390 -21.71 20.65 -4.86
C GLN A 390 -22.34 21.28 -3.62
N LEU A 391 -22.18 20.67 -2.44
CA LEU A 391 -22.73 21.19 -1.18
C LEU A 391 -21.83 22.23 -0.50
N GLY A 392 -20.73 22.63 -1.16
CA GLY A 392 -19.81 23.68 -0.71
C GLY A 392 -18.98 23.28 0.50
N LEU A 393 -18.68 21.99 0.68
CA LEU A 393 -17.79 21.49 1.72
C LEU A 393 -16.32 21.47 1.26
N ALA A 394 -16.07 21.44 -0.05
CA ALA A 394 -14.72 21.47 -0.60
C ALA A 394 -13.95 22.75 -0.22
N SER A 395 -14.62 23.91 -0.10
CA SER A 395 -13.98 25.16 0.33
C SER A 395 -13.51 25.15 1.79
N ALA A 396 -14.03 24.23 2.61
CA ALA A 396 -13.57 24.03 3.97
C ALA A 396 -12.26 23.24 4.06
N LEU A 397 -11.86 22.56 2.97
CA LEU A 397 -10.62 21.78 2.85
C LEU A 397 -9.48 22.69 2.39
N ARG A 398 -9.02 23.57 3.29
CA ARG A 398 -8.01 24.58 2.94
C ARG A 398 -6.62 23.96 2.76
N PRO A 399 -5.76 24.51 1.89
CA PRO A 399 -4.40 23.97 1.70
C PRO A 399 -3.51 24.00 2.95
N ASP A 400 -3.75 24.95 3.86
CA ASP A 400 -3.02 25.14 5.12
C ASP A 400 -3.57 24.31 6.30
N GLY A 401 -4.71 23.65 6.12
CA GLY A 401 -5.32 22.78 7.13
C GLY A 401 -5.04 21.30 6.88
N GLU A 402 -5.16 20.48 7.92
CA GLU A 402 -5.03 19.03 7.83
C GLU A 402 -6.39 18.33 7.97
N TYR A 403 -6.67 17.35 7.11
CA TYR A 403 -7.99 16.70 7.08
C TYR A 403 -7.90 15.19 6.88
N THR A 404 -8.97 14.50 7.27
CA THR A 404 -9.18 13.10 6.88
C THR A 404 -10.56 12.95 6.25
N LEU A 405 -10.60 12.41 5.04
CA LEU A 405 -11.84 12.09 4.34
C LEU A 405 -12.20 10.62 4.58
N LEU A 406 -13.38 10.39 5.14
CA LEU A 406 -13.97 9.08 5.31
C LEU A 406 -14.90 8.84 4.11
N ALA A 407 -14.35 8.49 2.95
CA ALA A 407 -15.08 8.49 1.68
C ALA A 407 -15.81 7.15 1.43
N PRO A 408 -17.15 7.10 1.40
CA PRO A 408 -17.87 5.90 0.99
C PRO A 408 -17.63 5.59 -0.50
N VAL A 409 -17.73 4.32 -0.88
CA VAL A 409 -17.74 3.91 -2.29
C VAL A 409 -18.99 4.43 -3.01
N ASN A 410 -18.94 4.60 -4.32
CA ASN A 410 -20.07 5.08 -5.13
C ASN A 410 -21.36 4.28 -4.87
N ASN A 411 -21.26 2.95 -4.75
CA ASN A 411 -22.40 2.06 -4.49
C ASN A 411 -23.03 2.24 -3.10
N ALA A 412 -22.41 2.99 -2.18
CA ALA A 412 -22.97 3.31 -0.88
C ALA A 412 -24.09 4.38 -0.97
N PHE A 413 -24.16 5.12 -2.07
CA PHE A 413 -25.17 6.15 -2.31
C PHE A 413 -26.32 5.58 -3.16
N SER A 414 -27.43 5.22 -2.50
CA SER A 414 -28.64 4.78 -3.18
C SER A 414 -29.45 5.96 -3.75
N ASP A 415 -30.37 5.69 -4.67
CA ASP A 415 -31.32 6.69 -5.20
C ASP A 415 -32.12 7.39 -4.09
N ASP A 416 -32.53 6.62 -3.08
CA ASP A 416 -33.20 7.17 -1.89
C ASP A 416 -32.30 8.15 -1.13
N THR A 417 -31.00 7.87 -1.04
CA THR A 417 -30.03 8.75 -0.35
C THR A 417 -29.81 10.03 -1.15
N LEU A 418 -29.72 9.92 -2.48
CA LEU A 418 -29.48 11.05 -3.37
C LEU A 418 -30.71 11.96 -3.54
N SER A 419 -31.91 11.44 -3.29
CA SER A 419 -33.17 12.20 -3.30
C SER A 419 -33.51 12.86 -1.96
N MET A 420 -32.70 12.65 -0.92
CA MET A 420 -32.86 13.32 0.37
C MET A 420 -32.67 14.83 0.27
N ASP A 421 -33.24 15.56 1.23
CA ASP A 421 -33.00 17.00 1.38
C ASP A 421 -31.50 17.31 1.45
N GLN A 422 -31.04 18.24 0.62
CA GLN A 422 -29.63 18.57 0.47
C GLN A 422 -28.99 19.11 1.76
N ARG A 423 -29.77 19.73 2.66
CA ARG A 423 -29.25 20.20 3.95
C ARG A 423 -28.95 19.02 4.87
N LEU A 424 -29.82 18.01 4.86
CA LEU A 424 -29.59 16.79 5.61
C LEU A 424 -28.41 16.00 5.03
N LEU A 425 -28.32 15.89 3.70
CA LEU A 425 -27.17 15.26 3.05
C LEU A 425 -25.86 16.00 3.36
N LYS A 426 -25.88 17.34 3.39
CA LYS A 426 -24.73 18.15 3.81
C LYS A 426 -24.28 17.84 5.24
N LEU A 427 -25.21 17.71 6.19
CA LEU A 427 -24.90 17.30 7.57
C LEU A 427 -24.30 15.90 7.65
N ILE A 428 -24.80 14.96 6.83
CA ILE A 428 -24.23 13.62 6.72
C ILE A 428 -22.78 13.71 6.23
N LEU A 429 -22.51 14.43 5.14
CA LEU A 429 -21.16 14.56 4.59
C LEU A 429 -20.19 15.32 5.50
N GLN A 430 -20.68 16.27 6.32
CA GLN A 430 -19.87 16.89 7.37
C GLN A 430 -19.36 15.86 8.40
N ASN A 431 -20.07 14.74 8.58
CA ASN A 431 -19.60 13.64 9.43
C ASN A 431 -18.61 12.70 8.74
N HIS A 432 -18.29 12.94 7.47
CA HIS A 432 -17.29 12.18 6.71
C HIS A 432 -15.97 12.95 6.54
N ILE A 433 -15.83 14.08 7.22
CA ILE A 433 -14.62 14.92 7.15
C ILE A 433 -14.15 15.19 8.58
N LEU A 434 -12.89 14.88 8.87
CA LEU A 434 -12.22 15.18 10.14
C LEU A 434 -11.33 16.41 9.98
N LYS A 435 -11.13 17.17 11.06
CA LYS A 435 -10.28 18.39 11.12
C LYS A 435 -8.79 18.11 11.37
N VAL A 436 -8.39 16.85 11.30
CA VAL A 436 -7.02 16.39 11.58
C VAL A 436 -6.68 15.31 10.56
N LYS A 437 -5.42 15.26 10.11
CA LYS A 437 -4.89 14.15 9.32
C LYS A 437 -4.65 12.95 10.24
N VAL A 438 -5.33 11.85 9.96
CA VAL A 438 -5.19 10.58 10.68
C VAL A 438 -4.79 9.52 9.67
N GLY A 439 -3.59 8.96 9.84
CA GLY A 439 -3.14 7.83 9.04
C GLY A 439 -3.83 6.52 9.44
N LEU A 440 -3.89 5.55 8.54
CA LEU A 440 -4.44 4.21 8.85
C LEU A 440 -3.68 3.53 10.00
N ASN A 441 -2.36 3.75 10.06
CA ASN A 441 -1.46 3.23 11.08
C ASN A 441 -1.60 3.93 12.45
N GLU A 442 -2.36 5.02 12.53
CA GLU A 442 -2.60 5.79 13.77
C GLU A 442 -3.94 5.42 14.43
N LEU A 443 -4.79 4.65 13.74
CA LEU A 443 -6.07 4.21 14.26
C LEU A 443 -5.90 3.13 15.34
N TYR A 444 -6.55 3.32 16.48
CA TYR A 444 -6.55 2.35 17.59
C TYR A 444 -7.97 2.09 18.12
N ASN A 445 -8.16 0.93 18.75
CA ASN A 445 -9.47 0.53 19.26
C ASN A 445 -9.95 1.46 20.38
N GLY A 446 -11.20 1.94 20.29
CA GLY A 446 -11.78 2.87 21.26
C GLY A 446 -11.43 4.34 21.02
N GLN A 447 -10.64 4.65 19.98
CA GLN A 447 -10.38 6.03 19.59
C GLN A 447 -11.67 6.76 19.21
N LYS A 448 -11.74 8.05 19.55
CA LYS A 448 -12.84 8.94 19.18
C LYS A 448 -12.33 10.02 18.21
N LEU A 449 -13.01 10.16 17.08
CA LEU A 449 -12.66 11.07 16.01
C LEU A 449 -13.68 12.20 15.94
N GLU A 450 -13.22 13.46 15.91
CA GLU A 450 -14.10 14.62 15.79
C GLU A 450 -14.31 15.02 14.32
N THR A 451 -15.57 15.11 13.91
CA THR A 451 -15.95 15.54 12.56
C THR A 451 -16.02 17.06 12.45
N ILE A 452 -15.99 17.61 11.22
CA ILE A 452 -16.25 19.04 11.01
C ILE A 452 -17.67 19.44 11.43
N GLY A 453 -18.61 18.48 11.45
CA GLY A 453 -19.97 18.64 11.97
C GLY A 453 -20.07 18.61 13.50
N GLY A 454 -18.96 18.46 14.23
CA GLY A 454 -18.92 18.44 15.70
C GLY A 454 -19.43 17.13 16.32
N LYS A 455 -19.53 16.06 15.54
CA LYS A 455 -19.88 14.72 16.04
C LYS A 455 -18.62 13.96 16.42
N GLN A 456 -18.75 13.02 17.36
CA GLN A 456 -17.70 12.06 17.69
C GLN A 456 -18.02 10.72 17.06
N LEU A 457 -17.05 10.16 16.35
CA LEU A 457 -17.12 8.81 15.75
C LEU A 457 -16.20 7.87 16.52
N ARG A 458 -16.67 6.67 16.84
CA ARG A 458 -15.88 5.64 17.52
C ARG A 458 -15.19 4.74 16.50
N VAL A 459 -13.94 4.41 16.79
CA VAL A 459 -13.12 3.48 16.02
C VAL A 459 -13.12 2.10 16.67
N PHE A 460 -13.45 1.08 15.89
CA PHE A 460 -13.44 -0.33 16.28
C PHE A 460 -12.39 -1.05 15.44
N VAL A 461 -11.35 -1.57 16.09
CA VAL A 461 -10.27 -2.31 15.42
C VAL A 461 -10.45 -3.80 15.73
N TYR A 462 -10.78 -4.57 14.71
CA TYR A 462 -10.87 -6.02 14.74
C TYR A 462 -9.60 -6.65 14.16
N ARG A 463 -9.52 -7.99 14.19
CA ARG A 463 -8.36 -8.73 13.66
C ARG A 463 -8.12 -8.47 12.17
N THR A 464 -9.18 -8.35 11.37
CA THR A 464 -9.12 -8.27 9.91
C THR A 464 -9.85 -7.06 9.33
N ALA A 465 -10.44 -6.21 10.17
CA ALA A 465 -11.23 -5.06 9.77
C ALA A 465 -11.03 -3.88 10.72
N VAL A 466 -11.09 -2.67 10.17
CA VAL A 466 -11.19 -1.42 10.93
C VAL A 466 -12.51 -0.77 10.55
N CYS A 467 -13.32 -0.44 11.54
CA CYS A 467 -14.64 0.14 11.34
C CYS A 467 -14.79 1.42 12.14
N ILE A 468 -15.49 2.39 11.56
CA ILE A 468 -15.83 3.66 12.20
C ILE A 468 -17.36 3.73 12.25
N GLU A 469 -17.90 3.74 13.47
CA GLU A 469 -19.33 3.57 13.72
C GLU A 469 -19.88 2.31 13.01
N ASN A 470 -20.89 2.46 12.14
CA ASN A 470 -21.54 1.36 11.42
C ASN A 470 -20.80 0.90 10.15
N SER A 471 -19.77 1.63 9.71
CA SER A 471 -19.15 1.41 8.40
C SER A 471 -17.72 0.91 8.55
N CYS A 472 -17.37 -0.10 7.76
CA CYS A 472 -16.02 -0.66 7.76
C CYS A 472 -15.20 -0.17 6.56
N MET A 473 -13.90 -0.01 6.82
CA MET A 473 -12.93 0.39 5.82
C MET A 473 -12.74 -0.69 4.76
N VAL A 474 -12.47 -0.27 3.53
CA VAL A 474 -11.98 -1.11 2.45
C VAL A 474 -10.55 -0.71 2.08
N ARG A 475 -9.85 -1.56 1.33
CA ARG A 475 -8.49 -1.27 0.86
C ARG A 475 -8.49 -0.02 -0.02
N GLY A 476 -7.36 0.68 -0.01
CA GLY A 476 -7.14 1.90 -0.81
C GLY A 476 -7.07 3.19 0.00
N SER A 477 -6.71 3.10 1.29
CA SER A 477 -6.33 4.30 2.04
C SER A 477 -5.11 4.96 1.41
N LYS A 478 -5.11 6.29 1.32
CA LYS A 478 -4.01 7.07 0.76
C LYS A 478 -3.70 8.25 1.67
N GLN A 479 -2.45 8.70 1.64
CA GLN A 479 -2.02 9.92 2.31
C GLN A 479 -1.52 10.92 1.29
N GLY A 480 -1.92 12.17 1.46
CA GLY A 480 -1.45 13.27 0.64
C GLY A 480 -0.87 14.40 1.46
N ARG A 481 -0.73 15.55 0.80
CA ARG A 481 0.05 16.67 1.33
C ARG A 481 -0.53 17.19 2.64
N ASN A 482 -1.84 17.42 2.65
CA ASN A 482 -2.57 18.03 3.75
C ASN A 482 -3.68 17.13 4.31
N GLY A 483 -3.61 15.81 4.07
CA GLY A 483 -4.62 14.92 4.62
C GLY A 483 -4.48 13.46 4.25
N ALA A 484 -5.44 12.67 4.70
CA ALA A 484 -5.60 11.26 4.37
C ALA A 484 -7.02 10.98 3.86
N ILE A 485 -7.16 9.96 3.04
CA ILE A 485 -8.46 9.43 2.62
C ILE A 485 -8.55 7.95 2.99
N HIS A 486 -9.68 7.59 3.58
CA HIS A 486 -10.04 6.23 3.96
C HIS A 486 -11.32 5.86 3.23
N ILE A 487 -11.32 4.71 2.55
CA ILE A 487 -12.45 4.28 1.75
C ILE A 487 -13.37 3.42 2.61
N PHE A 488 -14.68 3.67 2.56
CA PHE A 488 -15.69 2.97 3.36
C PHE A 488 -16.73 2.26 2.50
N ARG A 489 -17.24 1.13 2.98
CA ARG A 489 -18.28 0.36 2.28
C ARG A 489 -19.65 1.04 2.31
N GLU A 490 -19.94 1.75 3.39
CA GLU A 490 -21.25 2.37 3.66
C GLU A 490 -21.09 3.82 4.13
N ILE A 491 -22.18 4.58 4.03
CA ILE A 491 -22.29 5.91 4.64
C ILE A 491 -22.26 5.75 6.17
N ILE A 492 -21.40 6.54 6.80
CA ILE A 492 -21.27 6.61 8.26
C ILE A 492 -22.48 7.33 8.84
N LYS A 493 -23.15 6.66 9.77
CA LYS A 493 -24.33 7.13 10.50
C LYS A 493 -24.00 7.14 11.99
N PRO A 494 -23.60 8.29 12.54
CA PRO A 494 -23.31 8.42 13.97
C PRO A 494 -24.53 8.02 14.80
N ALA A 495 -24.32 7.25 15.86
CA ALA A 495 -25.41 6.88 16.75
C ALA A 495 -25.89 8.09 17.57
N GLU A 496 -27.21 8.25 17.70
CA GLU A 496 -27.82 9.37 18.43
C GLU A 496 -28.54 8.95 19.71
N LYS A 497 -28.87 7.67 19.85
CA LYS A 497 -29.65 7.12 20.96
C LYS A 497 -28.87 6.06 21.70
N SER A 498 -29.05 5.99 23.01
CA SER A 498 -28.53 4.92 23.87
C SER A 498 -29.25 3.59 23.63
N LEU A 499 -28.67 2.49 24.15
CA LEU A 499 -29.30 1.16 24.17
C LEU A 499 -30.72 1.23 24.75
N HIS A 500 -30.87 1.87 25.92
CA HIS A 500 -32.17 1.99 26.59
C HIS A 500 -33.20 2.76 25.74
N GLU A 501 -32.83 3.88 25.15
CA GLU A 501 -33.73 4.67 24.30
C GLU A 501 -34.14 3.91 23.03
N LYS A 502 -33.21 3.17 22.44
CA LYS A 502 -33.48 2.37 21.24
C LYS A 502 -34.46 1.24 21.53
N LEU A 503 -34.29 0.55 22.68
CA LEU A 503 -35.21 -0.48 23.15
C LEU A 503 -36.61 0.08 23.44
N LYS A 504 -36.69 1.24 24.09
CA LYS A 504 -37.98 1.88 24.44
C LYS A 504 -38.76 2.34 23.21
N GLN A 505 -38.07 2.76 22.15
CA GLN A 505 -38.71 3.24 20.93
C GLN A 505 -39.40 2.12 20.14
N ASP A 506 -38.82 0.91 20.13
CA ASP A 506 -39.32 -0.21 19.34
C ASP A 506 -40.21 -1.13 20.21
N LYS A 507 -41.51 -1.15 19.88
CA LYS A 507 -42.53 -1.94 20.61
C LYS A 507 -42.23 -3.44 20.60
N ARG A 508 -41.42 -3.94 19.66
CA ARG A 508 -41.04 -5.36 19.56
C ARG A 508 -40.17 -5.81 20.73
N PHE A 509 -39.59 -4.89 21.51
CA PHE A 509 -38.69 -5.21 22.62
C PHE A 509 -39.31 -4.97 24.00
N SER A 510 -40.60 -4.67 24.08
CA SER A 510 -41.27 -4.27 25.33
C SER A 510 -41.19 -5.32 26.45
N ILE A 511 -41.30 -6.62 26.12
CA ILE A 511 -41.17 -7.69 27.12
C ILE A 511 -39.73 -7.76 27.65
N PHE A 512 -38.74 -7.74 26.76
CA PHE A 512 -37.33 -7.79 27.14
C PHE A 512 -36.88 -6.56 27.93
N LEU A 513 -37.35 -5.35 27.55
CA LEU A 513 -37.09 -4.13 28.29
C LEU A 513 -37.67 -4.20 29.72
N SER A 514 -38.88 -4.75 29.89
CA SER A 514 -39.48 -4.97 31.20
C SER A 514 -38.68 -5.93 32.07
N LEU A 515 -38.10 -6.98 31.47
CA LEU A 515 -37.21 -7.93 32.17
C LEU A 515 -35.86 -7.29 32.55
N LEU A 516 -35.30 -6.47 31.67
CA LEU A 516 -34.08 -5.70 31.92
C LEU A 516 -34.24 -4.71 33.08
N GLU A 517 -35.37 -3.99 33.13
CA GLU A 517 -35.68 -3.07 34.23
C GLU A 517 -35.90 -3.82 35.54
N ALA A 518 -36.56 -4.99 35.51
CA ALA A 518 -36.74 -5.84 36.69
C ALA A 518 -35.43 -6.45 37.22
N ALA A 519 -34.42 -6.60 36.35
CA ALA A 519 -33.08 -7.04 36.68
C ALA A 519 -32.14 -5.89 37.13
N ASP A 520 -32.68 -4.67 37.31
CA ASP A 520 -31.94 -3.46 37.73
C ASP A 520 -30.82 -3.04 36.75
N LEU A 521 -30.90 -3.42 35.46
CA LEU A 521 -29.86 -3.12 34.44
C LEU A 521 -30.09 -1.83 33.65
N LYS A 522 -31.11 -1.06 34.02
CA LYS A 522 -31.48 0.19 33.33
C LYS A 522 -30.36 1.23 33.30
N GLU A 523 -29.67 1.38 34.42
CA GLU A 523 -28.59 2.37 34.55
C GLU A 523 -27.42 2.03 33.62
N LEU A 524 -27.04 0.75 33.55
CA LEU A 524 -26.01 0.25 32.64
C LEU A 524 -26.33 0.56 31.18
N LEU A 525 -27.59 0.40 30.76
CA LEU A 525 -28.02 0.67 29.39
C LEU A 525 -28.17 2.16 29.05
N THR A 526 -28.12 3.04 30.06
CA THR A 526 -28.26 4.49 29.88
C THR A 526 -26.90 5.20 29.98
N GLN A 527 -26.02 4.72 30.84
CA GLN A 527 -24.69 5.31 31.03
C GLN A 527 -23.78 5.10 29.79
N PRO A 528 -22.80 5.99 29.58
CA PRO A 528 -21.77 5.79 28.57
C PRO A 528 -21.02 4.47 28.80
N GLY A 529 -20.75 3.73 27.73
CA GLY A 529 -20.03 2.47 27.78
C GLY A 529 -19.89 1.89 26.38
N ASP A 530 -19.25 0.73 26.29
CA ASP A 530 -19.08 -0.02 25.05
C ASP A 530 -19.66 -1.41 25.26
N TRP A 531 -20.84 -1.66 24.70
CA TRP A 531 -21.60 -2.88 24.93
C TRP A 531 -22.12 -3.49 23.63
N THR A 532 -22.27 -4.81 23.63
CA THR A 532 -22.98 -5.56 22.61
C THR A 532 -24.16 -6.26 23.25
N LEU A 533 -25.38 -5.89 22.85
CA LEU A 533 -26.63 -6.39 23.41
C LEU A 533 -27.37 -7.24 22.38
N PHE A 534 -27.65 -8.50 22.74
CA PHE A 534 -28.50 -9.40 21.96
C PHE A 534 -29.94 -9.26 22.44
N VAL A 535 -30.83 -8.77 21.59
CA VAL A 535 -32.19 -8.39 21.99
C VAL A 535 -33.20 -9.38 21.40
N PRO A 536 -33.80 -10.26 22.23
CA PRO A 536 -34.92 -11.09 21.79
C PRO A 536 -36.17 -10.24 21.55
N THR A 537 -36.87 -10.51 20.44
CA THR A 537 -38.18 -9.88 20.17
C THR A 537 -39.26 -10.45 21.09
N ASN A 538 -40.40 -9.77 21.19
CA ASN A 538 -41.58 -10.27 21.92
C ASN A 538 -42.03 -11.66 21.43
N ASP A 539 -41.78 -12.01 20.16
CA ASP A 539 -42.08 -13.34 19.62
C ASP A 539 -41.24 -14.44 20.28
N ALA A 540 -40.03 -14.14 20.74
CA ALA A 540 -39.18 -15.07 21.47
C ALA A 540 -39.79 -15.50 22.82
N PHE A 541 -40.73 -14.70 23.34
CA PHE A 541 -41.46 -14.94 24.59
C PHE A 541 -42.87 -15.47 24.34
N LYS A 542 -43.24 -15.76 23.09
CA LYS A 542 -44.56 -16.23 22.71
C LYS A 542 -44.83 -17.63 23.29
N GLY A 543 -45.96 -17.77 23.97
CA GLY A 543 -46.33 -19.00 24.68
C GLY A 543 -46.00 -19.00 26.17
N MET A 544 -45.38 -17.92 26.68
CA MET A 544 -45.27 -17.64 28.10
C MET A 544 -46.57 -17.04 28.64
N THR A 545 -47.06 -17.53 29.78
CA THR A 545 -48.19 -16.90 30.49
C THR A 545 -47.73 -15.74 31.38
N ASN A 546 -48.65 -14.89 31.84
CA ASN A 546 -48.29 -13.78 32.74
C ASN A 546 -47.74 -14.30 34.08
N GLU A 547 -48.27 -15.43 34.56
CA GLU A 547 -47.81 -16.09 35.78
C GLU A 547 -46.36 -16.61 35.63
N GLU A 548 -46.03 -17.20 34.48
CA GLU A 548 -44.66 -17.66 34.17
C GLU A 548 -43.68 -16.48 34.08
N LYS A 549 -44.12 -15.35 33.54
CA LYS A 549 -43.34 -14.10 33.53
C LYS A 549 -43.07 -13.61 34.95
N GLU A 550 -44.08 -13.64 35.83
CA GLU A 550 -43.91 -13.27 37.24
C GLU A 550 -42.97 -14.22 37.99
N ILE A 551 -42.99 -15.52 37.67
CA ILE A 551 -42.04 -16.50 38.23
C ILE A 551 -40.61 -16.15 37.86
N LEU A 552 -40.34 -15.81 36.59
CA LEU A 552 -39.03 -15.33 36.13
C LEU A 552 -38.60 -14.05 36.86
N ILE A 553 -39.51 -13.10 37.05
CA ILE A 553 -39.22 -11.83 37.74
C ILE A 553 -38.95 -12.04 39.24
N ARG A 554 -39.62 -13.02 39.85
CA ARG A 554 -39.46 -13.34 41.28
C ARG A 554 -38.07 -13.92 41.59
N ASP A 555 -37.51 -14.72 40.69
CA ASP A 555 -36.13 -15.21 40.80
C ASP A 555 -35.15 -14.20 40.17
N LYS A 556 -34.86 -13.13 40.92
CA LYS A 556 -33.95 -12.06 40.48
C LYS A 556 -32.58 -12.58 40.05
N ASN A 557 -32.02 -13.57 40.75
CA ASN A 557 -30.70 -14.11 40.44
C ASN A 557 -30.70 -14.87 39.10
N ALA A 558 -31.72 -15.71 38.87
CA ALA A 558 -31.87 -16.39 37.59
C ALA A 558 -32.09 -15.39 36.45
N LEU A 559 -32.98 -14.41 36.65
CA LEU A 559 -33.27 -13.38 35.65
C LEU A 559 -32.01 -12.59 35.30
N GLN A 560 -31.27 -12.12 36.30
CA GLN A 560 -30.05 -11.35 36.09
C GLN A 560 -29.00 -12.16 35.32
N ASN A 561 -28.81 -13.44 35.62
CA ASN A 561 -27.90 -14.31 34.87
C ASN A 561 -28.33 -14.47 33.41
N ILE A 562 -29.61 -14.73 33.16
CA ILE A 562 -30.14 -14.88 31.79
C ILE A 562 -29.94 -13.60 30.98
N ILE A 563 -30.26 -12.45 31.57
CA ILE A 563 -30.15 -11.16 30.89
C ILE A 563 -28.69 -10.75 30.67
N LEU A 564 -27.81 -10.95 31.66
CA LEU A 564 -26.38 -10.64 31.52
C LEU A 564 -25.67 -11.55 30.50
N TYR A 565 -26.23 -12.69 30.13
CA TYR A 565 -25.72 -13.52 29.03
C TYR A 565 -25.98 -12.88 27.65
N HIS A 566 -27.00 -12.02 27.56
CA HIS A 566 -27.30 -11.26 26.34
C HIS A 566 -26.44 -9.99 26.21
N LEU A 567 -25.64 -9.66 27.22
CA LEU A 567 -24.82 -8.46 27.25
C LEU A 567 -23.33 -8.85 27.25
N THR A 568 -22.56 -8.27 26.33
CA THR A 568 -21.11 -8.49 26.22
C THR A 568 -20.37 -7.15 26.30
N PRO A 569 -19.29 -7.03 27.10
CA PRO A 569 -18.46 -5.84 27.11
C PRO A 569 -17.67 -5.70 25.80
N GLY A 570 -17.63 -4.50 25.24
CA GLY A 570 -17.10 -4.18 23.92
C GLY A 570 -18.19 -4.08 22.85
N VAL A 571 -17.91 -3.31 21.80
CA VAL A 571 -18.79 -3.17 20.62
C VAL A 571 -18.32 -4.14 19.54
N PHE A 572 -19.17 -5.09 19.18
CA PHE A 572 -18.88 -6.09 18.16
C PHE A 572 -19.93 -6.04 17.06
N ILE A 573 -19.56 -5.47 15.92
CA ILE A 573 -20.43 -5.40 14.74
C ILE A 573 -20.20 -6.61 13.83
N GLY A 574 -21.26 -7.18 13.28
CA GLY A 574 -21.24 -8.35 12.42
C GLY A 574 -20.36 -8.16 11.19
N LYS A 575 -20.40 -6.96 10.58
CA LYS A 575 -19.55 -6.59 9.44
C LYS A 575 -18.05 -6.49 9.75
N GLY A 576 -17.69 -6.39 11.03
CA GLY A 576 -16.29 -6.37 11.48
C GLY A 576 -15.67 -7.76 11.56
N PHE A 577 -16.48 -8.82 11.47
CA PHE A 577 -16.00 -10.19 11.53
C PHE A 577 -15.52 -10.71 10.19
N GLU A 578 -14.50 -11.55 10.25
CA GLU A 578 -14.09 -12.36 9.11
C GLU A 578 -15.19 -13.36 8.74
N PRO A 579 -15.64 -13.39 7.47
CA PRO A 579 -16.71 -14.29 7.05
C PRO A 579 -16.38 -15.76 7.34
N GLY A 580 -17.32 -16.47 7.95
CA GLY A 580 -17.18 -17.90 8.25
C GLY A 580 -16.43 -18.24 9.54
N VAL A 581 -15.79 -17.27 10.19
CA VAL A 581 -15.02 -17.47 11.44
C VAL A 581 -15.94 -17.32 12.66
N THR A 582 -15.87 -18.28 13.57
CA THR A 582 -16.57 -18.22 14.87
C THR A 582 -15.75 -17.43 15.87
N ASN A 583 -16.26 -16.28 16.28
CA ASN A 583 -15.72 -15.41 17.31
C ASN A 583 -16.27 -15.84 18.68
N ILE A 584 -15.37 -16.12 19.61
CA ILE A 584 -15.72 -16.54 20.97
C ILE A 584 -15.59 -15.32 21.88
N LEU A 585 -16.71 -14.81 22.37
CA LEU A 585 -16.75 -13.66 23.27
C LEU A 585 -17.14 -14.08 24.67
N LYS A 586 -16.68 -13.34 25.67
CA LYS A 586 -17.06 -13.54 27.07
C LYS A 586 -18.19 -12.57 27.43
N THR A 587 -19.36 -13.11 27.74
CA THR A 587 -20.51 -12.31 28.18
C THR A 587 -20.28 -11.72 29.57
N THR A 588 -21.09 -10.75 29.93
CA THR A 588 -21.10 -10.12 31.27
C THR A 588 -21.49 -11.13 32.36
N GLN A 589 -22.31 -12.12 32.01
CA GLN A 589 -22.61 -13.26 32.89
C GLN A 589 -21.37 -14.13 33.18
N GLY A 590 -20.40 -14.17 32.26
CA GLY A 590 -19.14 -14.89 32.38
C GLY A 590 -18.99 -16.07 31.42
N SER A 591 -20.10 -16.66 30.97
CA SER A 591 -20.10 -17.72 29.96
C SER A 591 -19.73 -17.19 28.57
N LYS A 592 -19.26 -18.10 27.71
CA LYS A 592 -18.88 -17.78 26.33
C LYS A 592 -20.12 -17.70 25.43
N ILE A 593 -20.11 -16.75 24.49
CA ILE A 593 -21.07 -16.64 23.39
C ILE A 593 -20.33 -16.73 22.06
N TYR A 594 -20.93 -17.38 21.08
CA TYR A 594 -20.31 -17.67 19.79
C TYR A 594 -20.97 -16.85 18.69
N LEU A 595 -20.19 -15.99 18.03
CA LEU A 595 -20.67 -15.12 16.95
C LEU A 595 -20.03 -15.49 15.62
N LYS A 596 -20.82 -15.62 14.56
CA LYS A 596 -20.31 -15.96 13.23
C LYS A 596 -21.04 -15.17 12.16
N GLY A 597 -20.31 -14.35 11.40
CA GLY A 597 -20.84 -13.66 10.22
C GLY A 597 -20.82 -14.58 9.00
N VAL A 598 -21.96 -14.80 8.34
CA VAL A 598 -22.07 -15.58 7.10
C VAL A 598 -23.07 -14.91 6.17
N ASN A 599 -22.66 -14.59 4.93
CA ASN A 599 -23.52 -13.97 3.91
C ASN A 599 -24.32 -12.78 4.45
N ASP A 600 -23.63 -11.81 5.06
CA ASP A 600 -24.20 -10.61 5.70
C ASP A 600 -25.23 -10.88 6.82
N THR A 601 -25.31 -12.12 7.30
CA THR A 601 -26.14 -12.53 8.44
C THR A 601 -25.25 -12.84 9.64
N LEU A 602 -25.59 -12.30 10.80
CA LEU A 602 -24.94 -12.66 12.06
C LEU A 602 -25.62 -13.88 12.68
N LEU A 603 -24.83 -14.90 13.01
CA LEU A 603 -25.26 -16.06 13.79
C LEU A 603 -24.77 -15.89 15.22
N VAL A 604 -25.65 -16.10 16.18
CA VAL A 604 -25.38 -16.05 17.62
C VAL A 604 -25.71 -17.42 18.22
N ASN A 605 -24.70 -18.16 18.68
CA ASN A 605 -24.82 -19.56 19.07
C ASN A 605 -25.57 -20.40 18.01
N GLU A 606 -25.18 -20.23 16.74
CA GLU A 606 -25.80 -20.87 15.57
C GLU A 606 -27.26 -20.45 15.26
N VAL A 607 -27.82 -19.52 16.04
CA VAL A 607 -29.13 -18.92 15.79
C VAL A 607 -28.97 -17.69 14.91
N LYS A 608 -29.70 -17.61 13.79
CA LYS A 608 -29.68 -16.43 12.91
C LYS A 608 -30.30 -15.22 13.62
N SER A 609 -29.62 -14.07 13.56
CA SER A 609 -30.20 -12.77 13.91
C SER A 609 -31.15 -12.30 12.82
N LYS A 610 -32.24 -11.61 13.18
CA LYS A 610 -33.13 -10.95 12.22
C LYS A 610 -32.53 -9.65 11.68
N GLU A 611 -32.02 -8.84 12.60
CA GLU A 611 -31.39 -7.55 12.32
C GLU A 611 -30.09 -7.52 13.13
N SER A 612 -29.04 -6.95 12.55
CA SER A 612 -27.74 -6.81 13.22
C SER A 612 -27.19 -5.40 12.99
N ASP A 613 -26.18 -5.03 13.78
CA ASP A 613 -25.45 -3.76 13.64
C ASP A 613 -26.31 -2.51 13.89
N ILE A 614 -27.29 -2.59 14.79
CA ILE A 614 -28.08 -1.42 15.21
C ILE A 614 -27.24 -0.61 16.19
N MET A 615 -26.57 0.42 15.68
CA MET A 615 -25.67 1.28 16.47
C MET A 615 -26.42 2.15 17.49
N THR A 616 -25.83 2.28 18.69
CA THR A 616 -26.29 3.14 19.79
C THR A 616 -25.10 3.91 20.38
N THR A 617 -25.34 4.99 21.11
CA THR A 617 -24.28 5.86 21.66
C THR A 617 -23.36 5.15 22.65
N ASN A 618 -23.85 4.09 23.29
CA ASN A 618 -23.13 3.28 24.28
C ASN A 618 -23.04 1.78 23.91
N GLY A 619 -23.27 1.41 22.65
CA GLY A 619 -23.13 0.03 22.22
C GLY A 619 -23.71 -0.30 20.85
N VAL A 620 -23.91 -1.59 20.60
CA VAL A 620 -24.59 -2.14 19.41
C VAL A 620 -25.65 -3.15 19.81
N ILE A 621 -26.77 -3.17 19.09
CA ILE A 621 -27.87 -4.12 19.26
C ILE A 621 -27.88 -5.11 18.09
N HIS A 622 -28.00 -6.39 18.43
CA HIS A 622 -28.30 -7.49 17.50
C HIS A 622 -29.63 -8.13 17.87
N VAL A 623 -30.58 -8.13 16.95
CA VAL A 623 -31.94 -8.65 17.20
C VAL A 623 -31.97 -10.15 16.96
N VAL A 624 -32.38 -10.92 17.96
CA VAL A 624 -32.46 -12.38 17.92
C VAL A 624 -33.90 -12.86 18.03
N ASP A 625 -34.18 -14.04 17.47
CA ASP A 625 -35.52 -14.64 17.45
C ASP A 625 -35.85 -15.48 18.68
N LYS A 626 -34.86 -15.76 19.52
CA LYS A 626 -34.96 -16.69 20.64
C LYS A 626 -34.23 -16.12 21.83
N LEU A 627 -34.66 -16.51 23.03
CA LEU A 627 -33.94 -16.25 24.25
C LEU A 627 -32.61 -17.04 24.23
N LEU A 628 -31.50 -16.35 24.47
CA LEU A 628 -30.18 -16.95 24.54
C LEU A 628 -29.93 -17.52 25.94
N TYR A 629 -29.36 -18.72 26.01
CA TYR A 629 -29.05 -19.36 27.27
C TYR A 629 -27.67 -20.04 27.25
N PRO A 630 -26.87 -19.95 28.31
CA PRO A 630 -25.57 -20.62 28.40
C PRO A 630 -25.78 -22.12 28.63
N ALA A 631 -25.39 -22.95 27.65
CA ALA A 631 -25.63 -24.41 27.66
C ALA A 631 -25.06 -25.13 28.89
N ASP A 632 -23.93 -24.63 29.44
CA ASP A 632 -23.25 -25.25 30.57
C ASP A 632 -23.84 -24.87 31.94
N THR A 633 -24.77 -23.92 32.00
CA THR A 633 -25.37 -23.48 33.27
C THR A 633 -26.58 -24.35 33.62
N PRO A 634 -26.54 -25.11 34.72
CA PRO A 634 -27.67 -25.94 35.11
C PRO A 634 -28.79 -25.13 35.78
N VAL A 635 -30.03 -25.52 35.51
CA VAL A 635 -31.23 -25.05 36.22
C VAL A 635 -31.51 -26.00 37.39
N GLY A 636 -31.80 -25.46 38.58
CA GLY A 636 -32.13 -26.29 39.76
C GLY A 636 -33.56 -26.22 40.26
N ASN A 637 -34.42 -25.43 39.60
CA ASN A 637 -35.84 -25.28 39.91
C ASN A 637 -36.70 -25.86 38.77
N ASP A 638 -37.60 -26.79 39.09
CA ASP A 638 -38.47 -27.48 38.12
C ASP A 638 -39.39 -26.52 37.36
N GLN A 639 -39.97 -25.51 38.03
CA GLN A 639 -40.84 -24.51 37.40
C GLN A 639 -40.06 -23.64 36.41
N LEU A 640 -38.84 -23.24 36.80
CA LEU A 640 -37.98 -22.45 35.92
C LEU A 640 -37.52 -23.28 34.71
N LEU A 641 -37.23 -24.57 34.90
CA LEU A 641 -36.88 -25.49 33.81
C LEU A 641 -38.04 -25.62 32.82
N GLU A 642 -39.29 -25.76 33.29
CA GLU A 642 -40.46 -25.85 32.41
C GLU A 642 -40.62 -24.59 31.56
N ILE A 643 -40.49 -23.41 32.18
CA ILE A 643 -40.56 -22.12 31.48
C ILE A 643 -39.43 -22.02 30.44
N LEU A 644 -38.19 -22.31 30.82
CA LEU A 644 -37.06 -22.20 29.91
C LEU A 644 -37.14 -23.20 28.76
N ASN A 645 -37.63 -24.42 28.96
CA ASN A 645 -37.87 -25.40 27.89
C ASN A 645 -38.98 -24.96 26.91
N LYS A 646 -39.97 -24.17 27.37
CA LYS A 646 -40.97 -23.57 26.47
C LYS A 646 -40.33 -22.54 25.52
N LEU A 647 -39.39 -21.75 26.02
CA LEU A 647 -38.74 -20.65 25.29
C LEU A 647 -37.54 -21.09 24.43
N ILE A 648 -36.75 -22.04 24.95
CA ILE A 648 -35.46 -22.45 24.40
C ILE A 648 -35.60 -23.86 23.84
N LYS A 649 -35.83 -23.94 22.53
CA LYS A 649 -36.01 -25.22 21.81
C LYS A 649 -34.79 -25.67 21.02
N TYR A 650 -33.74 -24.86 20.97
CA TYR A 650 -32.55 -25.09 20.14
C TYR A 650 -31.40 -25.77 20.89
N ILE A 651 -31.50 -25.90 22.21
CA ILE A 651 -30.55 -26.63 23.05
C ILE A 651 -31.31 -27.43 24.11
N GLN A 652 -30.67 -28.48 24.64
CA GLN A 652 -31.14 -29.17 25.81
C GLN A 652 -30.59 -28.49 27.08
N ILE A 653 -31.49 -28.05 27.97
CA ILE A 653 -31.11 -27.39 29.22
C ILE A 653 -30.69 -28.44 30.25
N LYS A 654 -29.51 -28.24 30.84
CA LYS A 654 -29.01 -29.10 31.92
C LYS A 654 -29.82 -28.84 33.19
N PHE A 655 -30.33 -29.89 33.82
CA PHE A 655 -31.03 -29.79 35.10
C PHE A 655 -30.20 -30.46 36.20
N VAL A 656 -29.97 -29.74 37.31
CA VAL A 656 -29.32 -30.25 38.51
C VAL A 656 -30.11 -29.76 39.71
N ARG A 657 -30.89 -30.67 40.31
CA ARG A 657 -31.80 -30.34 41.43
C ARG A 657 -31.07 -29.59 42.55
N GLY A 658 -31.61 -28.44 42.95
CA GLY A 658 -31.04 -27.61 44.02
C GLY A 658 -29.88 -26.69 43.59
N SER A 659 -29.46 -26.73 42.33
CA SER A 659 -28.49 -25.77 41.80
C SER A 659 -29.08 -24.35 41.77
N THR A 660 -28.31 -23.38 42.27
CA THR A 660 -28.69 -21.96 42.25
C THR A 660 -27.84 -21.19 41.26
N PHE A 661 -28.39 -20.12 40.69
CA PHE A 661 -27.62 -19.19 39.87
C PHE A 661 -26.64 -18.42 40.74
N LYS A 662 -25.44 -18.16 40.20
CA LYS A 662 -24.43 -17.36 40.88
C LYS A 662 -24.93 -15.92 41.01
N GLU A 663 -24.87 -15.36 42.21
CA GLU A 663 -25.12 -13.93 42.41
C GLU A 663 -24.02 -13.11 41.74
N ILE A 664 -24.40 -12.13 40.92
CA ILE A 664 -23.48 -11.27 40.18
C ILE A 664 -23.60 -9.86 40.77
N PRO A 665 -22.63 -9.40 41.58
CA PRO A 665 -22.72 -8.10 42.23
C PRO A 665 -22.73 -6.97 41.19
N MET A 666 -23.74 -6.10 41.26
CA MET A 666 -23.89 -4.97 40.33
C MET A 666 -22.77 -3.92 40.44
N THR A 667 -22.05 -3.89 41.57
CA THR A 667 -20.89 -3.02 41.79
C THR A 667 -19.73 -3.28 40.82
N VAL A 668 -19.73 -4.42 40.12
CA VAL A 668 -18.73 -4.77 39.10
C VAL A 668 -18.90 -3.95 37.81
N TYR A 669 -20.05 -3.31 37.60
CA TYR A 669 -20.40 -2.64 36.33
C TYR A 669 -20.70 -1.14 36.47
N SER A 670 -20.61 -0.58 37.68
CA SER A 670 -20.52 0.88 37.86
C SER A 670 -19.09 1.32 37.55
N PRO A 671 -18.85 2.44 36.84
CA PRO A 671 -17.51 2.97 36.72
C PRO A 671 -16.94 3.20 38.12
N GLU A 672 -15.80 2.58 38.42
CA GLU A 672 -15.07 2.81 39.65
C GLU A 672 -14.70 4.31 39.68
N ILE A 673 -15.43 5.11 40.46
CA ILE A 673 -14.99 6.46 40.78
C ILE A 673 -13.87 6.28 41.80
N LYS A 674 -12.63 6.19 41.32
CA LYS A 674 -11.45 6.24 42.18
C LYS A 674 -11.35 7.65 42.75
N TYR A 675 -11.64 7.79 44.04
CA TYR A 675 -11.31 8.98 44.79
C TYR A 675 -9.90 8.82 45.37
N THR A 676 -8.93 9.53 44.83
CA THR A 676 -7.60 9.64 45.45
C THR A 676 -7.67 10.74 46.51
N ARG A 677 -7.63 10.36 47.78
CA ARG A 677 -7.51 11.32 48.90
C ARG A 677 -6.04 11.64 49.10
N ILE A 678 -5.58 12.77 48.58
CA ILE A 678 -4.23 13.28 48.85
C ILE A 678 -4.28 14.02 50.19
N SER A 679 -3.63 13.47 51.23
CA SER A 679 -3.36 14.20 52.47
C SER A 679 -1.93 14.73 52.40
N THR A 680 -1.77 16.02 52.12
CA THR A 680 -0.47 16.70 52.16
C THR A 680 -0.08 16.93 53.62
N GLY A 681 0.89 16.15 54.12
CA GLY A 681 1.67 16.58 55.28
C GLY A 681 2.52 17.76 54.84
N GLY A 682 2.27 18.96 55.40
CA GLY A 682 2.83 20.22 54.92
C GLY A 682 4.29 20.14 54.48
N GLY A 683 4.54 20.30 53.18
CA GLY A 683 5.89 20.29 52.61
C GLY A 683 6.04 19.94 51.13
N GLU A 684 5.00 19.52 50.40
CA GLU A 684 5.13 19.13 48.98
C GLU A 684 4.94 20.31 48.01
N THR A 685 5.78 20.36 46.97
CA THR A 685 5.78 21.41 45.92
C THR A 685 4.74 21.16 44.83
N GLU A 686 4.25 22.22 44.17
CA GLU A 686 3.24 22.19 43.09
C GLU A 686 3.60 21.23 41.95
N GLU A 687 4.89 21.09 41.66
CA GLU A 687 5.42 20.20 40.61
C GLU A 687 5.31 18.71 41.01
N THR A 688 5.39 18.42 42.30
CA THR A 688 5.23 17.06 42.87
C THR A 688 3.77 16.63 42.82
N LEU A 689 2.84 17.55 43.13
CA LEU A 689 1.40 17.35 42.98
C LEU A 689 0.98 17.15 41.52
N LYS A 690 1.54 17.92 40.57
CA LYS A 690 1.28 17.72 39.13
C LYS A 690 1.73 16.35 38.64
N LYS A 691 2.88 15.86 39.13
CA LYS A 691 3.42 14.54 38.77
C LYS A 691 2.57 13.39 39.32
N LEU A 692 2.11 13.51 40.57
CA LEU A 692 1.17 12.56 41.20
C LEU A 692 -0.20 12.53 40.49
N LEU A 693 -0.69 13.69 40.01
CA LEU A 693 -1.97 13.80 39.30
C LEU A 693 -1.92 13.27 37.86
N GLN A 694 -0.76 13.30 37.19
CA GLN A 694 -0.58 12.77 35.83
C GLN A 694 -0.49 11.25 35.77
N GLU A 695 -0.01 10.58 36.82
CA GLU A 695 0.17 9.14 36.81
C GLU A 695 -1.10 8.33 37.15
N GLU A 696 -2.10 8.91 37.83
CA GLU A 696 -3.24 8.12 38.35
C GLU A 696 -4.67 8.68 38.15
N VAL A 697 -4.90 9.89 37.62
CA VAL A 697 -6.25 10.50 37.63
C VAL A 697 -6.71 11.03 36.26
N THR A 698 -7.84 10.51 35.75
CA THR A 698 -8.43 10.90 34.45
C THR A 698 -9.51 11.98 34.53
N LYS A 699 -10.03 12.30 35.74
CA LYS A 699 -10.94 13.44 35.96
C LYS A 699 -11.00 13.85 37.44
N VAL A 700 -10.72 15.11 37.75
CA VAL A 700 -10.88 15.68 39.11
C VAL A 700 -12.15 16.52 39.13
N THR A 701 -13.08 16.22 40.05
CA THR A 701 -14.39 16.91 40.14
C THR A 701 -14.57 17.80 41.36
N LYS A 702 -13.67 17.74 42.36
CA LYS A 702 -13.69 18.65 43.52
C LYS A 702 -12.39 18.59 44.32
N PHE A 703 -11.89 19.75 44.78
CA PHE A 703 -10.83 19.85 45.79
C PHE A 703 -11.49 20.22 47.14
N ILE A 704 -11.15 19.51 48.23
CA ILE A 704 -11.54 19.88 49.59
C ILE A 704 -10.30 19.76 50.46
N GLU A 705 -9.77 20.89 50.90
CA GLU A 705 -8.61 20.94 51.80
C GLU A 705 -9.08 21.09 53.26
N GLY A 706 -8.41 20.37 54.17
CA GLY A 706 -8.63 20.50 55.60
C GLY A 706 -7.68 21.53 56.18
N GLY A 707 -8.23 22.70 56.57
CA GLY A 707 -7.52 23.72 57.35
C GLY A 707 -7.69 25.13 56.77
N ASP A 708 -8.47 25.95 57.47
CA ASP A 708 -8.70 27.40 57.34
C ASP A 708 -8.44 28.06 55.98
N GLY A 709 -9.46 27.97 55.13
CA GLY A 709 -10.11 29.16 54.56
C GLY A 709 -9.40 29.87 53.41
N HIS A 710 -9.43 29.28 52.22
CA HIS A 710 -9.77 29.98 50.97
C HIS A 710 -10.25 28.96 49.91
N LEU A 711 -11.50 29.10 49.47
CA LEU A 711 -12.04 28.36 48.31
C LEU A 711 -11.60 29.07 47.03
N PHE A 712 -10.94 28.35 46.12
CA PHE A 712 -10.81 28.80 44.74
C PHE A 712 -12.14 28.58 44.00
N GLU A 713 -12.64 29.61 43.32
CA GLU A 713 -13.84 29.49 42.49
C GLU A 713 -13.49 28.78 41.15
N ASP A 714 -14.49 28.13 40.54
CA ASP A 714 -14.36 27.26 39.35
C ASP A 714 -13.65 27.92 38.14
N GLU A 715 -13.61 29.26 38.07
CA GLU A 715 -12.91 30.00 37.02
C GLU A 715 -11.38 30.02 37.17
N ASP A 716 -10.86 30.05 38.40
CA ASP A 716 -9.41 30.06 38.65
C ASP A 716 -8.79 28.68 38.38
N ILE A 717 -9.57 27.62 38.59
CA ILE A 717 -9.21 26.23 38.29
C ILE A 717 -9.16 25.99 36.77
N LYS A 718 -10.07 26.60 36.00
CA LYS A 718 -10.03 26.55 34.53
C LYS A 718 -8.80 27.26 33.96
N ARG A 719 -8.36 28.36 34.58
CA ARG A 719 -7.17 29.12 34.14
C ARG A 719 -5.85 28.37 34.41
N LEU A 720 -5.75 27.66 35.54
CA LEU A 720 -4.58 26.83 35.87
C LEU A 720 -4.41 25.62 34.94
N LEU A 721 -5.50 25.06 34.40
CA LEU A 721 -5.47 23.94 33.45
C LEU A 721 -5.16 24.37 32.00
N GLN A 722 -5.23 25.67 31.68
CA GLN A 722 -4.97 26.22 30.34
C GLN A 722 -3.59 26.87 30.18
N GLY A 723 -2.76 26.89 31.24
CA GLY A 723 -1.36 27.30 31.15
C GLY A 723 -1.08 28.81 31.23
N ASP A 724 -2.06 29.64 31.57
CA ASP A 724 -1.84 31.09 31.75
C ASP A 724 -1.41 31.43 33.19
N THR A 725 -0.32 32.20 33.32
CA THR A 725 0.24 32.60 34.62
C THR A 725 -0.49 33.84 35.17
N PRO A 726 -1.06 33.82 36.39
CA PRO A 726 -1.58 35.03 37.01
C PRO A 726 -0.45 35.80 37.71
N VAL A 727 -0.17 37.01 37.22
CA VAL A 727 0.68 37.99 37.89
C VAL A 727 -0.05 38.54 39.12
N ARG A 728 0.36 38.15 40.33
CA ARG A 728 0.18 38.97 41.55
C ARG A 728 1.39 38.85 42.49
N LYS A 729 2.13 39.96 42.63
CA LYS A 729 3.20 40.16 43.61
C LYS A 729 2.60 40.16 45.03
N ILE A 730 3.13 39.34 45.94
CA ILE A 730 3.00 39.56 47.40
C ILE A 730 4.39 39.41 48.03
N HIS A 731 4.74 40.39 48.87
CA HIS A 731 6.06 40.60 49.47
C HIS A 731 6.47 39.48 50.45
N ALA A 732 7.72 39.05 50.33
CA ALA A 732 8.40 38.23 51.32
C ALA A 732 8.94 39.09 52.47
N ASN A 733 8.70 38.68 53.72
CA ASN A 733 9.51 39.12 54.86
C ASN A 733 10.16 37.93 55.56
N LYS A 734 11.50 37.95 55.58
CA LYS A 734 12.43 37.03 56.26
C LYS A 734 12.44 37.27 57.78
N ARG A 735 12.74 36.23 58.59
CA ARG A 735 14.09 36.01 59.17
C ARG A 735 14.18 34.81 60.13
N VAL A 736 15.39 34.26 60.15
CA VAL A 736 15.95 33.12 60.89
C VAL A 736 16.65 33.60 62.18
N GLN A 737 16.82 32.66 63.15
CA GLN A 737 17.83 32.52 64.24
C GLN A 737 17.13 32.37 65.61
N GLY A 738 17.50 31.51 66.55
CA GLY A 738 18.62 30.56 66.75
C GLY A 738 18.70 30.17 68.25
N SER A 739 19.54 29.18 68.58
CA SER A 739 20.13 28.88 69.92
C SER A 739 19.35 28.13 71.03
N ARG A 740 19.81 26.88 71.27
CA ARG A 740 20.04 26.14 72.54
C ARG A 740 19.42 26.65 73.87
N ARG A 741 18.73 25.76 74.61
CA ARG A 741 19.14 25.25 75.96
C ARG A 741 18.22 24.12 76.49
N ARG A 742 18.83 23.23 77.30
CA ARG A 742 18.24 22.12 78.07
C ARG A 742 17.47 22.60 79.31
N SER A 743 16.38 21.91 79.68
CA SER A 743 16.03 21.40 81.04
C SER A 743 14.57 20.92 81.01
N ARG A 744 14.30 19.61 81.21
CA ARG A 744 13.93 18.93 82.46
C ARG A 744 12.50 19.22 82.97
N GLU A 745 11.78 18.12 83.16
CA GLU A 745 10.66 17.87 84.11
C GLU A 745 9.30 18.55 83.89
N GLY A 746 8.24 17.75 84.04
CA GLY A 746 6.89 18.26 84.32
C GLY A 746 5.77 17.39 83.77
N ARG A 747 5.14 16.61 84.66
CA ARG A 747 3.99 15.71 84.44
C ARG A 747 2.65 16.47 84.49
N SER A 748 1.61 15.78 84.03
CA SER A 748 0.15 15.96 84.32
C SER A 748 -0.55 17.08 83.53
N GLN A 749 -1.75 16.90 82.98
CA GLN A 749 -2.77 15.83 83.03
C GLN A 749 -3.26 15.53 81.61
#